data_AF-A0ABD7MAD1-F1
#
_entry.id   AF-A0ABD7MAD1-F1
#
_cell.length_a   1.000
_cell.length_b   1.000
_cell.length_c   1.000
_cell.angle_alpha   90.00
_cell.angle_beta   90.00
_cell.angle_gamma   90.00
#
_symmetry.space_group_name_H-M   'P 1'
#
loop_
_entity.id
_entity.type
_entity.pdbx_description
1 polymer ?
#
loop_
_entity_poly.entity_id
_entity_poly.type
_entity_poly.pdbx_seq_one_letter_code
_entity_poly.pdbx_strand_id
1 'polypeptide(L)'
;MHDPVFAALTAQIAAVERVLSRERIAEIVIGSFQQLPVARRTLDLVTTTPGLLTAADPQTTPALASLLLRLHEAGARTVQPPRCAHCGALRQLLQVTPTGRICAPCGRRLAATSGLCGRCGQERRLQPGPGETAYCKRCWAEMKPEAGDRIVEEVRRHRRVAAVIVRRALEQMAATERDRRVRLLLELQIHGASWFVDPAAGSALFGIFYDLLHRGGARLPERRCRGCGTTRTLTERVEGRVSCRRCYRIAHHAVCDGCGDVTNLERVLSDGRRLCQRCTNRLPDENATCVSCGNHRLIAYRSPDGPLCSTCRGSSRQDTCTVCGEVRACLFHGSEKAICKPCSDEASVDVCTICGNERQCRWAGTARATCEQCANPRQPCVSCGEVRLRHRRAEDGSGYLCWACVPPIIETCTSCGDDRLVNGRIEGRPFCPLCYPRQPESFRPCTSCGTVTRLIAKLCPHCRADQMIREMIPDDLAASDARIAHLRERWFQGAPSKIIYAFERGTVACTLITRVLADPRLCTHAYLDEAGSEFQTRAVRSVLIDHGLLPPRDELLARFELWLPDALAEIPDPSERRTVTQYARWRHLRALRRNTMPSRSGQLSWRRIEIMGIIELLAWVHGRSGSLASLAQADVDEWLAGGPRPFLHHFLTWAGRDGSSRQLAAPRPSSGGLNPQALSDDERWRLFADVTSDASIDPHTKFAAGLMLMFGVRAAKIVQLRAEDVAVTDQAVIVRLGTEPLVLPAELAPAAAGAASNRTAPRMFVESIEQEWVYPGARAGHHMAPDTLNSRLRAVGIPPRLARTSALIALAQELPPVVLSRLTGLDISSAIAWSNAIGANNNAYATAVIERVGMPLPTL
;
A
#
# COMPACT_ATOMS: atom_id res chain seq x y z
N MET A 1 -25.20 -12.22 23.79
CA MET A 1 -24.42 -12.32 25.04
C MET A 1 -23.06 -12.89 24.70
N HIS A 2 -21.97 -12.56 25.37
CA HIS A 2 -21.35 -11.24 25.57
C HIS A 2 -19.86 -11.54 25.38
N ASP A 3 -19.17 -10.83 24.50
CA ASP A 3 -17.72 -10.98 24.41
C ASP A 3 -17.12 -10.79 25.82
N PRO A 4 -16.21 -11.66 26.27
CA PRO A 4 -15.68 -11.64 27.64
C PRO A 4 -15.08 -10.28 28.02
N VAL A 5 -14.66 -9.47 27.05
CA VAL A 5 -14.21 -8.09 27.27
C VAL A 5 -15.31 -7.22 27.84
N PHE A 6 -16.52 -7.30 27.30
CA PHE A 6 -17.65 -6.51 27.79
C PHE A 6 -18.10 -6.99 29.17
N ALA A 7 -18.09 -8.31 29.41
CA ALA A 7 -18.41 -8.86 30.72
C ALA A 7 -17.38 -8.43 31.79
N ALA A 8 -16.09 -8.49 31.47
CA ALA A 8 -15.02 -8.06 32.35
C ALA A 8 -15.06 -6.55 32.61
N LEU A 9 -15.28 -5.73 31.57
CA LEU A 9 -15.42 -4.28 31.72
C LEU A 9 -16.66 -3.91 32.53
N THR A 10 -17.77 -4.60 32.31
CA THR A 10 -19.00 -4.47 33.12
C THR A 10 -18.72 -4.83 34.57
N ALA A 11 -17.99 -5.91 34.84
CA ALA A 11 -17.65 -6.31 36.19
C ALA A 11 -16.75 -5.27 36.90
N GLN A 12 -15.73 -4.74 36.21
CA GLN A 12 -14.88 -3.68 36.75
C GLN A 12 -15.68 -2.41 37.07
N ILE A 13 -16.63 -2.04 36.22
CA ILE A 13 -17.48 -0.86 36.45
C ILE A 13 -18.49 -1.13 37.56
N ALA A 14 -19.15 -2.29 37.58
CA ALA A 14 -20.12 -2.68 38.60
C ALA A 14 -19.49 -2.90 39.99
N ALA A 15 -18.18 -3.18 40.07
CA ALA A 15 -17.45 -3.24 41.33
C ALA A 15 -17.33 -1.86 42.00
N VAL A 16 -17.47 -0.78 41.23
CA VAL A 16 -17.30 0.61 41.70
C VAL A 16 -18.63 1.38 41.71
N GLU A 17 -19.47 1.20 40.69
CA GLU A 17 -20.75 1.89 40.56
C GLU A 17 -21.82 1.31 41.49
N ARG A 18 -22.39 2.15 42.36
CA ARG A 18 -23.33 1.72 43.40
C ARG A 18 -24.80 1.94 43.08
N VAL A 19 -25.12 2.77 42.08
CA VAL A 19 -26.51 3.17 41.78
C VAL A 19 -27.10 2.40 40.62
N LEU A 20 -26.34 2.19 39.54
CA LEU A 20 -26.85 1.44 38.39
C LEU A 20 -26.76 -0.06 38.62
N SER A 21 -27.80 -0.78 38.18
CA SER A 21 -27.78 -2.24 38.17
C SER A 21 -26.72 -2.76 37.19
N ARG A 22 -26.21 -3.96 37.47
CA ARG A 22 -25.19 -4.61 36.64
C ARG A 22 -25.68 -4.82 35.20
N GLU A 23 -26.96 -5.12 35.02
CA GLU A 23 -27.60 -5.33 33.72
C GLU A 23 -27.61 -4.02 32.92
N ARG A 24 -27.95 -2.91 33.58
CA ARG A 24 -27.97 -1.59 32.93
C ARG A 24 -26.57 -1.13 32.54
N ILE A 25 -25.57 -1.40 33.37
CA ILE A 25 -24.15 -1.14 33.05
C ILE A 25 -23.73 -1.96 31.83
N ALA A 26 -24.10 -3.25 31.76
CA ALA A 26 -23.77 -4.13 30.64
C ALA A 26 -24.33 -3.59 29.31
N GLU A 27 -25.59 -3.18 29.30
CA GLU A 27 -26.27 -2.61 28.12
C GLU A 27 -25.53 -1.36 27.60
N ILE A 28 -25.15 -0.45 28.50
CA ILE A 28 -24.44 0.79 28.16
C ILE A 28 -23.03 0.49 27.64
N VAL A 29 -22.31 -0.43 28.28
CA VAL A 29 -20.98 -0.86 27.84
C VAL A 29 -21.03 -1.36 26.39
N ILE A 30 -21.99 -2.23 26.06
CA ILE A 30 -22.12 -2.80 24.72
C ILE A 30 -22.52 -1.76 23.69
N GLY A 31 -23.46 -0.88 24.04
CA GLY A 31 -23.88 0.22 23.16
C GLY A 31 -22.82 1.30 22.96
N SER A 32 -21.76 1.32 23.78
CA SER A 32 -20.70 2.34 23.71
C SER A 32 -19.55 2.00 22.76
N PHE A 33 -19.39 0.73 22.38
CA PHE A 33 -18.27 0.29 21.53
C PHE A 33 -18.74 -0.36 20.23
N GLN A 34 -18.43 0.28 19.10
CA GLN A 34 -18.67 -0.31 17.77
C GLN A 34 -17.55 -1.26 17.31
N GLN A 35 -16.38 -1.19 17.95
CA GLN A 35 -15.20 -1.98 17.61
C GLN A 35 -14.60 -2.59 18.88
N LEU A 36 -14.46 -3.91 18.91
CA LEU A 36 -13.93 -4.65 20.06
C LEU A 36 -12.50 -4.25 20.47
N PRO A 37 -11.56 -3.92 19.56
CA PRO A 37 -10.23 -3.44 19.96
C PRO A 37 -10.27 -2.19 20.84
N VAL A 38 -11.26 -1.32 20.65
CA VAL A 38 -11.46 -0.11 21.48
C VAL A 38 -11.94 -0.49 22.88
N ALA A 39 -12.87 -1.45 22.97
CA ALA A 39 -13.37 -1.96 24.24
C ALA A 39 -12.26 -2.66 25.04
N ARG A 40 -11.42 -3.48 24.39
CA ARG A 40 -10.29 -4.16 25.04
C ARG A 40 -9.26 -3.18 25.59
N ARG A 41 -8.88 -2.16 24.82
CA ARG A 41 -7.97 -1.10 25.32
C ARG A 41 -8.55 -0.36 26.51
N THR A 42 -9.87 -0.13 26.51
CA THR A 42 -10.56 0.51 27.64
C THR A 42 -10.54 -0.40 28.86
N LEU A 43 -10.77 -1.71 28.69
CA LEU A 43 -10.63 -2.71 29.74
C LEU A 43 -9.20 -2.79 30.28
N ASP A 44 -8.19 -2.90 29.42
CA ASP A 44 -6.79 -2.99 29.84
C ASP A 44 -6.37 -1.74 30.63
N LEU A 45 -6.81 -0.55 30.19
CA LEU A 45 -6.59 0.71 30.88
C LEU A 45 -7.27 0.73 32.26
N VAL A 46 -8.55 0.36 32.35
CA VAL A 46 -9.29 0.30 33.62
C VAL A 46 -8.72 -0.78 34.54
N THR A 47 -8.21 -1.88 33.99
CA THR A 47 -7.59 -2.96 34.78
C THR A 47 -6.25 -2.51 35.36
N THR A 48 -5.44 -1.79 34.56
CA THR A 48 -4.13 -1.29 34.99
C THR A 48 -4.25 -0.08 35.93
N THR A 49 -5.30 0.74 35.76
CA THR A 49 -5.51 1.95 36.57
C THR A 49 -7.01 2.10 36.91
N PRO A 50 -7.54 1.32 37.87
CA PRO A 50 -8.96 1.31 38.22
C PRO A 50 -9.49 2.67 38.71
N GLY A 51 -8.64 3.48 39.36
CA GLY A 51 -9.00 4.81 39.85
C GLY A 51 -9.47 5.80 38.78
N LEU A 52 -9.20 5.53 37.49
CA LEU A 52 -9.70 6.35 36.38
C LEU A 52 -11.24 6.35 36.26
N LEU A 53 -11.92 5.35 36.83
CA LEU A 53 -13.38 5.30 36.84
C LEU A 53 -14.01 6.39 37.72
N THR A 54 -13.30 6.88 38.73
CA THR A 54 -13.81 7.82 39.74
C THR A 54 -13.05 9.14 39.80
N ALA A 55 -11.83 9.22 39.24
CA ALA A 55 -10.97 10.39 39.36
C ALA A 55 -11.41 11.62 38.54
N ALA A 56 -12.38 11.47 37.62
CA ALA A 56 -12.78 12.52 36.67
C ALA A 56 -11.60 13.10 35.85
N ASP A 57 -10.56 12.29 35.60
CA ASP A 57 -9.30 12.73 35.00
C ASP A 57 -9.50 13.30 33.59
N PRO A 58 -9.26 14.60 33.36
CA PRO A 58 -9.44 15.23 32.06
C PRO A 58 -8.48 14.69 30.99
N GLN A 59 -7.43 13.94 31.34
CA GLN A 59 -6.51 13.31 30.39
C GLN A 59 -6.92 11.89 29.96
N THR A 60 -8.00 11.34 30.51
CA THR A 60 -8.46 9.99 30.18
C THR A 60 -8.72 9.77 28.69
N THR A 61 -8.71 8.54 28.20
CA THR A 61 -8.88 8.23 26.77
C THR A 61 -10.27 8.62 26.26
N PRO A 62 -10.46 8.94 24.96
CA PRO A 62 -11.75 9.38 24.45
C PRO A 62 -12.83 8.30 24.57
N ALA A 63 -12.42 7.04 24.46
CA ALA A 63 -13.28 5.87 24.60
C ALA A 63 -13.80 5.75 26.04
N LEU A 64 -12.93 5.83 27.05
CA LEU A 64 -13.32 5.80 28.45
C LEU A 64 -14.14 7.04 28.84
N ALA A 65 -13.72 8.24 28.41
CA ALA A 65 -14.48 9.47 28.64
C ALA A 65 -15.92 9.38 28.10
N SER A 66 -16.10 8.85 26.89
CA SER A 66 -17.41 8.69 26.28
C SER A 66 -18.26 7.63 26.98
N LEU A 67 -17.65 6.54 27.46
CA LEU A 67 -18.35 5.51 28.23
C LEU A 67 -18.83 6.06 29.58
N LEU A 68 -17.94 6.72 30.33
CA LEU A 68 -18.27 7.31 31.64
C LEU A 68 -19.38 8.37 31.51
N LEU A 69 -19.36 9.16 30.43
CA LEU A 69 -20.41 10.15 30.17
C LEU A 69 -21.78 9.47 29.96
N ARG A 70 -21.83 8.41 29.15
CA ARG A 70 -23.06 7.64 28.92
C ARG A 70 -23.58 6.95 30.19
N LEU A 71 -22.68 6.41 31.02
CA LEU A 71 -23.05 5.85 32.32
C LEU A 71 -23.66 6.91 33.23
N HIS A 72 -23.05 8.09 33.30
CA HIS A 72 -23.55 9.22 34.08
C HIS A 72 -24.93 9.72 33.60
N GLU A 73 -25.10 9.87 32.28
CA GLU A 73 -26.38 10.23 31.63
C GLU A 73 -27.46 9.18 31.91
N ALA A 74 -27.10 7.91 32.03
CA ALA A 74 -28.02 6.83 32.38
C ALA A 74 -28.34 6.74 33.88
N GLY A 75 -27.72 7.56 34.74
CA GLY A 75 -28.02 7.63 36.17
C GLY A 75 -26.88 7.19 37.10
N ALA A 76 -25.71 6.81 36.58
CA ALA A 76 -24.56 6.47 37.42
C ALA A 76 -24.10 7.66 38.28
N ARG A 77 -23.62 7.39 39.49
CA ARG A 77 -23.21 8.44 40.45
C ARG A 77 -21.84 8.24 41.07
N THR A 78 -21.33 7.01 41.14
CA THR A 78 -20.01 6.74 41.70
C THR A 78 -18.93 6.88 40.63
N VAL A 79 -19.18 6.42 39.41
CA VAL A 79 -18.27 6.68 38.28
C VAL A 79 -18.38 8.14 37.82
N GLN A 80 -17.22 8.77 37.62
CA GLN A 80 -17.14 10.20 37.34
C GLN A 80 -16.57 10.45 35.94
N PRO A 81 -17.39 10.91 34.98
CA PRO A 81 -16.88 11.34 33.69
C PRO A 81 -15.99 12.59 33.81
N PRO A 82 -14.97 12.71 32.96
CA PRO A 82 -14.14 13.91 32.92
C PRO A 82 -14.95 15.13 32.47
N ARG A 83 -14.64 16.28 33.07
CA ARG A 83 -15.20 17.58 32.67
C ARG A 83 -14.28 18.27 31.66
N CYS A 84 -14.85 19.18 30.87
CA CYS A 84 -14.05 20.00 29.97
C CYS A 84 -12.98 20.77 30.76
N ALA A 85 -11.70 20.55 30.45
CA ALA A 85 -10.58 21.21 31.13
C ALA A 85 -10.59 22.75 31.01
N HIS A 86 -11.35 23.30 30.06
CA HIS A 86 -11.48 24.75 29.87
C HIS A 86 -12.73 25.37 30.51
N CYS A 87 -13.91 24.73 30.42
CA CYS A 87 -15.16 25.34 30.88
C CYS A 87 -15.88 24.56 31.97
N GLY A 88 -15.32 23.45 32.46
CA GLY A 88 -15.91 22.60 33.50
C GLY A 88 -17.22 21.89 33.10
N ALA A 89 -17.74 22.16 31.90
CA ALA A 89 -18.99 21.57 31.44
C ALA A 89 -18.81 20.07 31.19
N LEU A 90 -19.81 19.30 31.64
CA LEU A 90 -19.88 17.87 31.42
C LEU A 90 -20.51 17.60 30.05
N ARG A 91 -19.68 17.30 29.05
CA ARG A 91 -20.06 17.07 27.64
C ARG A 91 -19.04 16.16 26.97
N GLN A 92 -19.32 15.70 25.75
CA GLN A 92 -18.35 14.96 24.95
C GLN A 92 -17.08 15.80 24.68
N LEU A 93 -15.93 15.26 25.07
CA LEU A 93 -14.62 15.92 24.96
C LEU A 93 -13.84 15.38 23.76
N LEU A 94 -13.82 16.15 22.68
CA LEU A 94 -13.28 15.72 21.38
C LEU A 94 -11.85 16.21 21.12
N GLN A 95 -11.44 17.31 21.76
CA GLN A 95 -10.17 17.97 21.51
C GLN A 95 -9.21 17.73 22.67
N VAL A 96 -7.91 17.60 22.38
CA VAL A 96 -6.86 17.33 23.37
C VAL A 96 -5.98 18.57 23.52
N THR A 97 -5.73 19.02 24.75
CA THR A 97 -4.78 20.07 25.10
C THR A 97 -3.79 19.57 26.16
N PRO A 98 -2.65 20.26 26.40
CA PRO A 98 -1.69 19.87 27.44
C PRO A 98 -2.31 19.78 28.85
N THR A 99 -3.33 20.60 29.12
CA THR A 99 -4.07 20.65 30.39
C THR A 99 -5.22 19.65 30.49
N GLY A 100 -5.49 18.86 29.44
CA GLY A 100 -6.55 17.85 29.41
C GLY A 100 -7.46 17.95 28.19
N ARG A 101 -8.56 17.20 28.17
CA ARG A 101 -9.51 17.22 27.07
C ARG A 101 -10.54 18.35 27.22
N ILE A 102 -10.93 18.94 26.09
CA ILE A 102 -11.92 20.02 26.04
C ILE A 102 -13.06 19.69 25.08
N CYS A 103 -14.22 20.30 25.34
CA CYS A 103 -15.40 20.14 24.48
C CYS A 103 -15.22 20.89 23.15
N ALA A 104 -15.87 20.42 22.08
CA ALA A 104 -15.78 21.04 20.76
C ALA A 104 -16.12 22.55 20.74
N PRO A 105 -17.11 23.06 21.49
CA PRO A 105 -17.33 24.51 21.62
C PRO A 105 -16.13 25.27 22.21
N CYS A 106 -15.46 24.74 23.24
CA CYS A 106 -14.26 25.37 23.81
C CYS A 106 -13.08 25.26 22.87
N GLY A 107 -12.90 24.13 22.19
CA GLY A 107 -11.90 24.00 21.12
C GLY A 107 -12.12 25.03 20.02
N ARG A 108 -13.37 25.25 19.59
CA ARG A 108 -13.71 26.32 18.63
C ARG A 108 -13.47 27.72 19.17
N ARG A 109 -13.67 27.98 20.47
CA ARG A 109 -13.40 29.29 21.09
C ARG A 109 -11.90 29.56 21.23
N LEU A 110 -11.12 28.57 21.66
CA LEU A 110 -9.67 28.66 21.77
C LEU A 110 -9.00 28.76 20.39
N ALA A 111 -9.54 28.08 19.39
CA ALA A 111 -9.10 28.21 18.00
C ALA A 111 -9.59 29.51 17.34
N ALA A 112 -10.61 30.18 17.90
CA ALA A 112 -11.09 31.46 17.41
C ALA A 112 -10.28 32.58 18.08
N THR A 113 -9.20 32.99 17.43
CA THR A 113 -8.43 34.15 17.86
C THR A 113 -9.29 35.41 17.72
N SER A 114 -9.52 36.12 18.83
CA SER A 114 -9.89 37.54 18.75
C SER A 114 -8.64 38.31 18.37
N GLY A 115 -8.74 39.18 17.38
CA GLY A 115 -7.62 39.99 16.93
C GLY A 115 -8.02 40.92 15.79
N LEU A 116 -7.04 41.62 15.23
CA LEU A 116 -7.26 42.55 14.11
C LEU A 116 -7.53 41.77 12.83
N CYS A 117 -8.69 42.01 12.22
CA CYS A 117 -9.03 41.42 10.93
C CYS A 117 -8.10 41.95 9.84
N GLY A 118 -7.43 41.06 9.10
CA GLY A 118 -6.50 41.42 8.02
C GLY A 118 -7.13 42.12 6.81
N ARG A 119 -8.44 42.36 6.80
CA ARG A 119 -9.14 43.14 5.77
C ARG A 119 -9.70 44.47 6.29
N CYS A 120 -10.45 44.45 7.39
CA CYS A 120 -11.11 45.66 7.91
C CYS A 120 -10.35 46.34 9.05
N GLY A 121 -9.26 45.74 9.55
CA GLY A 121 -8.45 46.26 10.65
C GLY A 121 -9.17 46.29 12.00
N GLN A 122 -10.42 45.81 12.09
CA GLN A 122 -11.21 45.85 13.32
C GLN A 122 -10.91 44.62 14.18
N GLU A 123 -10.85 44.84 15.49
CA GLU A 123 -10.73 43.77 16.47
C GLU A 123 -12.03 42.96 16.51
N ARG A 124 -11.97 41.71 16.04
CA ARG A 124 -13.12 40.82 15.92
C ARG A 124 -12.69 39.38 16.16
N ARG A 125 -13.67 38.48 16.29
CA ARG A 125 -13.40 37.04 16.15
C ARG A 125 -13.02 36.72 14.71
N LEU A 126 -11.86 36.10 14.54
CA LEU A 126 -11.29 35.80 13.25
C LEU A 126 -11.39 34.31 12.91
N GLN A 127 -11.47 34.04 11.62
CA GLN A 127 -11.25 32.71 11.05
C GLN A 127 -9.82 32.64 10.49
N PRO A 128 -9.14 31.49 10.59
CA PRO A 128 -7.78 31.33 10.08
C PRO A 128 -7.69 31.62 8.58
N GLY A 129 -6.84 32.57 8.20
CA GLY A 129 -6.45 32.86 6.81
C GLY A 129 -5.21 32.07 6.41
N PRO A 130 -4.71 32.26 5.17
CA PRO A 130 -3.40 31.75 4.77
C PRO A 130 -2.27 32.49 5.48
N GLY A 131 -1.20 31.77 5.83
CA GLY A 131 -0.10 32.30 6.65
C GLY A 131 -0.55 32.69 8.05
N GLU A 132 -0.06 33.83 8.54
CA GLU A 132 -0.41 34.40 9.85
C GLU A 132 -1.65 35.31 9.79
N THR A 133 -2.23 35.51 8.61
CA THR A 133 -3.41 36.39 8.45
C THR A 133 -4.68 35.71 8.94
N ALA A 134 -5.62 36.51 9.46
CA ALA A 134 -6.92 36.02 9.88
C ALA A 134 -8.01 37.05 9.57
N TYR A 135 -9.21 36.57 9.22
CA TYR A 135 -10.29 37.40 8.68
C TYR A 135 -11.58 37.23 9.48
N CYS A 136 -12.28 38.32 9.76
CA CYS A 136 -13.59 38.22 10.40
C CYS A 136 -14.63 37.62 9.44
N LYS A 137 -15.65 36.96 10.01
CA LYS A 137 -16.72 36.29 9.25
C LYS A 137 -17.42 37.22 8.24
N ARG A 138 -17.59 38.51 8.58
CA ARG A 138 -18.21 39.52 7.69
C ARG A 138 -17.37 39.76 6.45
N CYS A 139 -16.10 40.11 6.64
CA CYS A 139 -15.16 40.34 5.55
C CYS A 139 -14.98 39.10 4.67
N TRP A 140 -15.00 37.90 5.25
CA TRP A 140 -14.96 36.65 4.50
C TRP A 140 -16.20 36.46 3.61
N ALA A 141 -17.39 36.73 4.15
CA ALA A 141 -18.65 36.66 3.39
C ALA A 141 -18.70 37.69 2.25
N GLU A 142 -18.23 38.92 2.50
CA GLU A 142 -18.15 39.98 1.49
C GLU A 142 -17.19 39.65 0.33
N MET A 143 -16.15 38.83 0.54
CA MET A 143 -15.24 38.42 -0.56
C MET A 143 -15.84 37.34 -1.46
N LYS A 144 -16.90 36.65 -1.01
CA LYS A 144 -17.42 35.44 -1.65
C LYS A 144 -17.99 35.66 -3.05
N PRO A 145 -18.79 36.72 -3.34
CA PRO A 145 -19.39 36.91 -4.65
C PRO A 145 -18.34 37.11 -5.76
N GLU A 146 -17.28 37.87 -5.48
CA GLU A 146 -16.26 38.27 -6.47
C GLU A 146 -15.08 37.28 -6.55
N ALA A 147 -15.01 36.30 -5.65
CA ALA A 147 -13.83 35.44 -5.53
C ALA A 147 -13.49 34.70 -6.82
N GLY A 148 -14.49 34.31 -7.61
CA GLY A 148 -14.28 33.60 -8.88
C GLY A 148 -13.53 34.45 -9.91
N ASP A 149 -14.01 35.67 -10.16
CA ASP A 149 -13.40 36.57 -11.14
C ASP A 149 -12.03 37.08 -10.68
N ARG A 150 -11.86 37.33 -9.38
CA ARG A 150 -10.56 37.69 -8.81
C ARG A 150 -9.54 36.56 -8.90
N ILE A 151 -9.94 35.29 -8.79
CA ILE A 151 -9.05 34.15 -9.04
C ILE A 151 -8.63 34.11 -10.52
N VAL A 152 -9.55 34.38 -11.45
CA VAL A 152 -9.21 34.46 -12.89
C VAL A 152 -8.15 35.53 -13.12
N GLU A 153 -8.32 36.71 -12.53
CA GLU A 153 -7.33 37.77 -12.60
C GLU A 153 -5.98 37.34 -12.02
N GLU A 154 -5.99 36.79 -10.81
CA GLU A 154 -4.77 36.41 -10.09
C GLU A 154 -3.99 35.30 -10.82
N VAL A 155 -4.67 34.29 -11.36
CA VAL A 155 -4.01 33.26 -12.18
C VAL A 155 -3.37 33.88 -13.43
N ARG A 156 -4.06 34.82 -14.08
CA ARG A 156 -3.55 35.48 -15.29
C ARG A 156 -2.35 36.40 -15.01
N ARG A 157 -2.22 36.93 -13.79
CA ARG A 157 -1.00 37.65 -13.35
C ARG A 157 0.23 36.74 -13.32
N HIS A 158 0.07 35.48 -12.92
CA HIS A 158 1.20 34.55 -12.72
C HIS A 158 1.47 33.63 -13.91
N ARG A 159 0.45 33.32 -14.74
CA ARG A 159 0.53 32.37 -15.85
C ARG A 159 -0.43 32.74 -17.00
N ARG A 160 -0.02 32.45 -18.24
CA ARG A 160 -0.88 32.59 -19.43
C ARG A 160 -1.89 31.45 -19.53
N VAL A 161 -2.96 31.52 -18.75
CA VAL A 161 -4.08 30.55 -18.75
C VAL A 161 -5.36 31.23 -19.22
N ALA A 162 -6.10 30.57 -20.13
CA ALA A 162 -7.37 31.10 -20.61
C ALA A 162 -8.41 31.14 -19.49
N ALA A 163 -9.16 32.24 -19.38
CA ALA A 163 -10.17 32.46 -18.34
C ALA A 163 -11.22 31.34 -18.28
N VAL A 164 -11.59 30.77 -19.45
CA VAL A 164 -12.52 29.64 -19.54
C VAL A 164 -12.01 28.39 -18.83
N ILE A 165 -10.71 28.10 -18.91
CA ILE A 165 -10.09 26.95 -18.24
C ILE A 165 -10.12 27.15 -16.72
N VAL A 166 -9.83 28.37 -16.26
CA VAL A 166 -9.87 28.73 -14.84
C VAL A 166 -11.28 28.59 -14.26
N ARG A 167 -12.30 29.13 -14.95
CA ARG A 167 -13.70 29.02 -14.51
C ARG A 167 -14.17 27.57 -14.44
N ARG A 168 -13.84 26.76 -15.45
CA ARG A 168 -14.16 25.32 -15.47
C ARG A 168 -13.52 24.56 -14.31
N ALA A 169 -12.26 24.86 -13.98
CA ALA A 169 -11.58 24.27 -12.82
C ALA A 169 -12.29 24.67 -11.50
N LEU A 170 -12.68 25.94 -11.35
CA LEU A 170 -13.42 26.43 -10.17
C LEU A 170 -14.83 25.84 -10.03
N GLU A 171 -15.50 25.53 -11.14
CA GLU A 171 -16.79 24.83 -11.17
C GLU A 171 -16.64 23.37 -10.73
N GLN A 172 -15.64 22.67 -11.24
CA GLN A 172 -15.34 21.28 -10.87
C GLN A 172 -14.96 21.14 -9.38
N MET A 173 -14.33 22.17 -8.80
CA MET A 173 -14.07 22.21 -7.35
C MET A 173 -15.33 22.50 -6.51
N ALA A 174 -16.32 23.21 -7.04
CA ALA A 174 -17.46 23.70 -6.28
C ALA A 174 -18.47 22.63 -5.87
N ALA A 175 -18.37 21.42 -6.42
CA ALA A 175 -19.22 20.28 -6.07
C ALA A 175 -19.03 19.79 -4.62
N THR A 176 -18.01 20.25 -3.89
CA THR A 176 -17.66 19.70 -2.56
C THR A 176 -17.55 20.68 -1.38
N GLU A 177 -17.69 22.01 -1.53
CA GLU A 177 -17.95 22.99 -0.42
C GLU A 177 -17.77 24.45 -0.89
N ARG A 178 -18.74 25.34 -0.60
CA ARG A 178 -18.78 26.74 -1.12
C ARG A 178 -17.77 27.72 -0.50
N ASP A 179 -17.03 27.35 0.56
CA ASP A 179 -16.14 28.27 1.28
C ASP A 179 -14.67 28.22 0.82
N ARG A 180 -14.32 27.27 -0.06
CA ARG A 180 -12.93 27.06 -0.52
C ARG A 180 -12.45 28.09 -1.55
N ARG A 181 -13.34 28.80 -2.25
CA ARG A 181 -12.96 29.79 -3.28
C ARG A 181 -12.29 31.02 -2.67
N VAL A 182 -12.84 31.58 -1.59
CA VAL A 182 -12.23 32.72 -0.88
C VAL A 182 -10.86 32.32 -0.33
N ARG A 183 -10.75 31.10 0.22
CA ARG A 183 -9.47 30.56 0.69
C ARG A 183 -8.44 30.47 -0.43
N LEU A 184 -8.80 29.89 -1.57
CA LEU A 184 -7.91 29.77 -2.73
C LEU A 184 -7.49 31.14 -3.27
N LEU A 185 -8.42 32.11 -3.34
CA LEU A 185 -8.11 33.48 -3.75
C LEU A 185 -7.00 34.08 -2.86
N LEU A 186 -7.18 34.01 -1.54
CA LEU A 186 -6.22 34.56 -0.60
C LEU A 186 -4.86 33.83 -0.68
N GLU A 187 -4.87 32.51 -0.84
CA GLU A 187 -3.64 31.72 -1.05
C GLU A 187 -2.90 32.13 -2.34
N LEU A 188 -3.63 32.38 -3.43
CA LEU A 188 -3.05 32.84 -4.70
C LEU A 188 -2.49 34.26 -4.60
N GLN A 189 -3.13 35.15 -3.85
CA GLN A 189 -2.64 36.52 -3.65
C GLN A 189 -1.33 36.56 -2.86
N ILE A 190 -1.19 35.70 -1.86
CA ILE A 190 0.02 35.67 -1.02
C ILE A 190 1.12 34.83 -1.68
N HIS A 191 0.79 33.67 -2.23
CA HIS A 191 1.79 32.68 -2.63
C HIS A 191 1.82 32.38 -4.13
N GLY A 192 0.89 32.92 -4.92
CA GLY A 192 0.67 32.55 -6.33
C GLY A 192 1.95 32.60 -7.17
N ALA A 193 2.74 33.66 -7.05
CA ALA A 193 4.02 33.79 -7.77
C ALA A 193 4.94 32.60 -7.51
N SER A 194 5.13 32.22 -6.23
CA SER A 194 5.99 31.11 -5.83
C SER A 194 5.40 29.73 -6.16
N TRP A 195 4.09 29.53 -5.94
CA TRP A 195 3.45 28.22 -6.11
C TRP A 195 3.22 27.85 -7.58
N PHE A 196 3.06 28.82 -8.48
CA PHE A 196 3.02 28.50 -9.90
C PHE A 196 4.38 28.05 -10.42
N VAL A 197 5.48 28.58 -9.85
CA VAL A 197 6.88 28.17 -10.14
C VAL A 197 7.18 26.80 -9.53
N ASP A 198 6.90 26.60 -8.24
CA ASP A 198 6.99 25.31 -7.56
C ASP A 198 5.59 24.83 -7.10
N PRO A 199 4.84 24.14 -7.96
CA PRO A 199 3.51 23.66 -7.60
C PRO A 199 3.53 22.61 -6.49
N ALA A 200 4.69 22.02 -6.18
CA ALA A 200 4.81 21.06 -5.10
C ALA A 200 4.79 21.72 -3.71
N ALA A 201 5.14 23.00 -3.61
CA ALA A 201 5.03 23.78 -2.38
C ALA A 201 3.58 24.20 -2.06
N GLY A 202 2.71 24.24 -3.08
CA GLY A 202 1.34 24.72 -2.95
C GLY A 202 0.47 23.91 -1.98
N SER A 203 -0.57 24.53 -1.44
CA SER A 203 -1.53 23.86 -0.54
C SER A 203 -2.23 22.67 -1.23
N ALA A 204 -2.88 21.79 -0.47
CA ALA A 204 -3.71 20.73 -1.06
C ALA A 204 -4.84 21.30 -1.93
N LEU A 205 -5.42 22.43 -1.51
CA LEU A 205 -6.47 23.13 -2.24
C LEU A 205 -5.95 23.70 -3.58
N PHE A 206 -4.79 24.36 -3.56
CA PHE A 206 -4.11 24.82 -4.75
C PHE A 206 -3.72 23.66 -5.67
N GLY A 207 -3.19 22.56 -5.13
CA GLY A 207 -2.79 21.39 -5.92
C GLY A 207 -3.95 20.78 -6.70
N ILE A 208 -5.14 20.66 -6.09
CA ILE A 208 -6.35 20.23 -6.77
C ILE A 208 -6.71 21.19 -7.90
N PHE A 209 -6.76 22.50 -7.61
CA PHE A 209 -7.04 23.53 -8.61
C PHE A 209 -6.05 23.47 -9.79
N TYR A 210 -4.76 23.36 -9.48
CA TYR A 210 -3.67 23.30 -10.43
C TYR A 210 -3.76 22.08 -11.35
N ASP A 211 -4.08 20.90 -10.80
CA ASP A 211 -4.30 19.67 -11.60
C ASP A 211 -5.48 19.83 -12.57
N LEU A 212 -6.54 20.52 -12.15
CA LEU A 212 -7.70 20.80 -13.01
C LEU A 212 -7.37 21.79 -14.12
N LEU A 213 -6.55 22.82 -13.85
CA LEU A 213 -6.04 23.71 -14.89
C LEU A 213 -5.21 22.93 -15.92
N HIS A 214 -4.27 22.11 -15.45
CA HIS A 214 -3.40 21.31 -16.32
C HIS A 214 -4.21 20.33 -17.19
N ARG A 215 -5.15 19.57 -16.59
CA ARG A 215 -6.06 18.68 -17.34
C ARG A 215 -7.00 19.42 -18.29
N GLY A 216 -7.34 20.66 -17.96
CA GLY A 216 -8.12 21.57 -18.80
C GLY A 216 -7.34 22.15 -19.98
N GLY A 217 -6.06 21.78 -20.16
CA GLY A 217 -5.22 22.19 -21.29
C GLY A 217 -4.33 23.40 -21.01
N ALA A 218 -4.21 23.84 -19.74
CA ALA A 218 -3.27 24.90 -19.39
C ALA A 218 -1.82 24.40 -19.53
N ARG A 219 -0.96 25.18 -20.21
CA ARG A 219 0.49 24.90 -20.31
C ARG A 219 1.19 25.21 -18.98
N LEU A 220 1.09 24.27 -18.05
CA LEU A 220 1.67 24.33 -16.70
C LEU A 220 2.55 23.10 -16.47
N PRO A 221 3.69 23.22 -15.76
CA PRO A 221 4.51 22.06 -15.43
C PRO A 221 3.74 21.04 -14.58
N GLU A 222 4.04 19.76 -14.69
CA GLU A 222 3.36 18.74 -13.87
C GLU A 222 3.77 18.87 -12.40
N ARG A 223 2.80 18.79 -11.47
CA ARG A 223 3.10 18.71 -10.04
C ARG A 223 3.70 17.32 -9.73
N ARG A 224 4.92 17.28 -9.20
CA ARG A 224 5.66 16.05 -8.90
C ARG A 224 5.78 15.80 -7.40
N CYS A 225 5.73 14.53 -7.01
CA CYS A 225 6.07 14.11 -5.65
C CYS A 225 7.53 14.42 -5.37
N ARG A 226 7.82 15.16 -4.29
CA ARG A 226 9.21 15.46 -3.89
C ARG A 226 10.10 14.23 -3.79
N GLY A 227 9.63 13.16 -3.15
CA GLY A 227 10.48 12.00 -2.88
C GLY A 227 10.78 11.10 -4.08
N CYS A 228 9.85 10.93 -5.02
CA CYS A 228 10.00 9.96 -6.12
C CYS A 228 9.71 10.51 -7.52
N GLY A 229 9.40 11.80 -7.65
CA GLY A 229 9.10 12.46 -8.92
C GLY A 229 7.78 12.04 -9.58
N THR A 230 6.97 11.18 -8.95
CA THR A 230 5.71 10.72 -9.55
C THR A 230 4.68 11.84 -9.63
N THR A 231 3.89 11.85 -10.70
CA THR A 231 2.79 12.79 -10.95
C THR A 231 1.41 12.19 -10.64
N ARG A 232 1.39 10.98 -10.06
CA ARG A 232 0.17 10.32 -9.55
C ARG A 232 -0.41 11.06 -8.34
N THR A 233 -1.60 10.69 -7.86
CA THR A 233 -2.29 11.26 -6.69
C THR A 233 -1.34 11.71 -5.55
N LEU A 234 -1.17 13.03 -5.42
CA LEU A 234 -0.34 13.69 -4.41
C LEU A 234 -1.24 14.29 -3.33
N THR A 235 -1.70 13.44 -2.41
CA THR A 235 -2.58 13.84 -1.30
C THR A 235 -1.83 14.21 -0.04
N GLU A 236 -0.61 13.71 0.12
CA GLU A 236 0.14 13.82 1.36
C GLU A 236 1.18 14.95 1.32
N ARG A 237 1.76 15.30 2.47
CA ARG A 237 2.86 16.27 2.55
C ARG A 237 4.03 15.76 3.38
N VAL A 238 5.25 16.05 2.94
CA VAL A 238 6.49 15.77 3.68
C VAL A 238 7.34 17.05 3.67
N GLU A 239 7.63 17.56 4.87
CA GLU A 239 8.36 18.83 5.08
C GLU A 239 7.78 19.97 4.23
N GLY A 240 6.47 20.17 4.33
CA GLY A 240 5.78 21.28 3.66
C GLY A 240 5.57 21.14 2.16
N ARG A 241 6.03 20.08 1.50
CA ARG A 241 5.82 19.83 0.04
C ARG A 241 4.92 18.63 -0.21
N VAL A 242 4.19 18.63 -1.32
CA VAL A 242 3.32 17.50 -1.69
C VAL A 242 4.14 16.24 -1.97
N SER A 243 3.56 15.11 -1.59
CA SER A 243 4.17 13.80 -1.77
C SER A 243 3.10 12.77 -2.09
N CYS A 244 3.50 11.72 -2.80
CA CYS A 244 2.64 10.56 -2.96
C CYS A 244 2.56 9.80 -1.63
N ARG A 245 1.46 9.07 -1.44
CA ARG A 245 1.23 8.28 -0.21
C ARG A 245 2.37 7.31 0.14
N ARG A 246 3.09 6.81 -0.86
CA ARG A 246 4.26 5.96 -0.65
C ARG A 246 5.43 6.73 -0.04
N CYS A 247 5.81 7.88 -0.61
CA CYS A 247 6.89 8.70 -0.08
C CYS A 247 6.56 9.26 1.30
N TYR A 248 5.30 9.64 1.52
CA TYR A 248 4.81 10.01 2.85
C TYR A 248 5.03 8.90 3.87
N ARG A 249 4.58 7.66 3.57
CA ARG A 249 4.79 6.52 4.48
C ARG A 249 6.26 6.27 4.77
N ILE A 250 7.12 6.32 3.75
CA ILE A 250 8.57 6.14 3.92
C ILE A 250 9.16 7.21 4.84
N ALA A 251 8.78 8.47 4.66
CA ALA A 251 9.23 9.57 5.51
C ALA A 251 8.77 9.42 6.97
N HIS A 252 7.72 8.64 7.22
CA HIS A 252 7.16 8.36 8.55
C HIS A 252 7.44 6.93 9.03
N HIS A 253 8.42 6.23 8.44
CA HIS A 253 8.84 4.95 8.97
C HIS A 253 9.47 5.12 10.36
N ALA A 254 9.06 4.28 11.30
CA ALA A 254 9.61 4.22 12.63
C ALA A 254 9.81 2.75 13.03
N VAL A 255 10.58 2.52 14.10
CA VAL A 255 10.84 1.18 14.61
C VAL A 255 9.55 0.62 15.21
N CYS A 256 9.14 -0.55 14.75
CA CYS A 256 8.03 -1.30 15.34
C CYS A 256 8.47 -1.95 16.65
N ASP A 257 7.76 -1.69 17.74
CA ASP A 257 8.09 -2.24 19.07
C ASP A 257 7.78 -3.74 19.18
N GLY A 258 7.07 -4.32 18.20
CA GLY A 258 6.77 -5.77 18.15
C GLY A 258 7.78 -6.59 17.33
N CYS A 259 8.21 -6.11 16.16
CA CYS A 259 9.10 -6.87 15.27
C CYS A 259 10.46 -6.22 15.02
N GLY A 260 10.70 -5.01 15.53
CA GLY A 260 11.95 -4.26 15.34
C GLY A 260 12.17 -3.72 13.93
N ASP A 261 11.27 -3.96 12.98
CA ASP A 261 11.41 -3.45 11.62
C ASP A 261 11.13 -1.94 11.57
N VAL A 262 11.93 -1.20 10.80
CA VAL A 262 11.67 0.20 10.44
C VAL A 262 10.62 0.22 9.33
N THR A 263 9.38 0.55 9.69
CA THR A 263 8.24 0.49 8.79
C THR A 263 7.15 1.48 9.21
N ASN A 264 6.05 1.53 8.46
CA ASN A 264 4.89 2.33 8.82
C ASN A 264 4.19 1.71 10.04
N LEU A 265 4.12 2.46 11.14
CA LEU A 265 3.41 2.05 12.35
C LEU A 265 1.92 2.38 12.20
N GLU A 266 1.05 1.47 12.63
CA GLU A 266 -0.40 1.57 12.44
C GLU A 266 -1.14 1.67 13.77
N ARG A 267 -0.65 0.96 14.81
CA ARG A 267 -1.36 0.84 16.08
C ARG A 267 -0.45 1.21 17.23
N VAL A 268 -0.94 2.01 18.18
CA VAL A 268 -0.30 2.24 19.47
C VAL A 268 -1.11 1.49 20.53
N LEU A 269 -0.45 0.65 21.33
CA LEU A 269 -1.02 -0.10 22.43
C LEU A 269 -1.15 0.77 23.68
N SER A 270 -1.92 0.31 24.66
CA SER A 270 -2.14 1.00 25.94
C SER A 270 -0.85 1.19 26.75
N ASP A 271 0.13 0.31 26.58
CA ASP A 271 1.46 0.39 27.20
C ASP A 271 2.46 1.29 26.44
N GLY A 272 1.99 2.00 25.40
CA GLY A 272 2.80 2.91 24.59
C GLY A 272 3.55 2.24 23.44
N ARG A 273 3.55 0.90 23.33
CA ARG A 273 4.18 0.20 22.19
C ARG A 273 3.48 0.51 20.88
N ARG A 274 4.25 0.75 19.84
CA ARG A 274 3.82 1.13 18.49
C ARG A 274 4.10 -0.02 17.53
N LEU A 275 3.04 -0.60 16.98
CA LEU A 275 3.06 -1.79 16.15
C LEU A 275 2.81 -1.46 14.68
N CYS A 276 3.50 -2.17 13.80
CA CYS A 276 3.21 -2.20 12.37
C CYS A 276 1.99 -3.08 12.08
N GLN A 277 1.37 -2.93 10.90
CA GLN A 277 0.19 -3.71 10.48
C GLN A 277 0.36 -5.21 10.66
N ARG A 278 1.54 -5.74 10.37
CA ARG A 278 1.79 -7.18 10.49
C ARG A 278 1.70 -7.63 11.96
N CYS A 279 2.28 -6.86 12.87
CA CYS A 279 2.19 -7.13 14.30
C CYS A 279 0.77 -6.92 14.81
N THR A 280 0.07 -5.88 14.33
CA THR A 280 -1.35 -5.63 14.63
C THR A 280 -2.23 -6.82 14.23
N ASN A 281 -2.07 -7.34 13.01
CA ASN A 281 -2.85 -8.47 12.47
C ASN A 281 -2.57 -9.81 13.16
N ARG A 282 -1.56 -9.88 14.04
CA ARG A 282 -1.26 -11.05 14.88
C ARG A 282 -1.83 -10.92 16.29
N LEU A 283 -2.38 -9.76 16.65
CA LEU A 283 -3.00 -9.59 17.95
C LEU A 283 -4.27 -10.47 18.04
N PRO A 284 -4.54 -11.08 19.21
CA PRO A 284 -5.69 -11.98 19.39
C PRO A 284 -7.06 -11.34 19.15
N ASP A 285 -7.15 -10.00 19.19
CA ASP A 285 -8.36 -9.25 18.88
C ASP A 285 -8.62 -9.14 17.37
N GLU A 286 -7.56 -9.04 16.56
CA GLU A 286 -7.63 -8.98 15.10
C GLU A 286 -7.69 -10.38 14.45
N ASN A 287 -7.12 -11.41 15.09
CA ASN A 287 -6.98 -12.76 14.54
C ASN A 287 -7.38 -13.85 15.56
N ALA A 288 -8.30 -14.74 15.18
CA ALA A 288 -8.77 -15.82 16.03
C ALA A 288 -9.35 -17.00 15.20
N THR A 289 -9.67 -18.10 15.87
CA THR A 289 -10.30 -19.27 15.25
C THR A 289 -11.78 -19.03 15.01
N CYS A 290 -12.23 -19.07 13.76
CA CYS A 290 -13.62 -18.85 13.41
C CYS A 290 -14.53 -19.94 13.99
N VAL A 291 -15.60 -19.58 14.69
CA VAL A 291 -16.51 -20.55 15.34
C VAL A 291 -17.43 -21.29 14.37
N SER A 292 -17.63 -20.74 13.17
CA SER A 292 -18.44 -21.40 12.13
C SER A 292 -17.63 -22.31 11.22
N CYS A 293 -16.37 -21.98 10.92
CA CYS A 293 -15.56 -22.77 9.98
C CYS A 293 -14.25 -23.32 10.55
N GLY A 294 -13.97 -23.14 11.84
CA GLY A 294 -12.81 -23.68 12.54
C GLY A 294 -11.44 -23.11 12.12
N ASN A 295 -11.39 -22.19 11.15
CA ASN A 295 -10.12 -21.69 10.60
C ASN A 295 -9.59 -20.48 11.37
N HIS A 296 -8.29 -20.45 11.66
CA HIS A 296 -7.61 -19.32 12.29
C HIS A 296 -7.34 -18.19 11.27
N ARG A 297 -8.04 -17.07 11.39
CA ARG A 297 -8.02 -15.98 10.40
C ARG A 297 -8.29 -14.62 11.06
N LEU A 298 -8.09 -13.56 10.27
CA LEU A 298 -8.58 -12.23 10.63
C LEU A 298 -10.10 -12.26 10.85
N ILE A 299 -10.52 -11.68 11.96
CA ILE A 299 -11.91 -11.72 12.41
C ILE A 299 -12.66 -10.51 11.88
N ALA A 300 -13.73 -10.78 11.13
CA ALA A 300 -14.53 -9.72 10.52
C ALA A 300 -15.70 -9.28 11.42
N TYR A 301 -16.18 -10.20 12.26
CA TYR A 301 -17.29 -9.97 13.17
C TYR A 301 -17.19 -10.98 14.32
N ARG A 302 -17.48 -10.59 15.57
CA ARG A 302 -17.60 -11.56 16.67
C ARG A 302 -19.07 -11.70 17.03
N SER A 303 -19.64 -12.88 16.76
CA SER A 303 -21.01 -13.21 17.14
C SER A 303 -21.06 -13.61 18.62
N PRO A 304 -22.26 -13.76 19.20
CA PRO A 304 -22.45 -14.36 20.52
C PRO A 304 -21.75 -15.72 20.70
N ASP A 305 -21.76 -16.55 19.66
CA ASP A 305 -21.15 -17.89 19.67
C ASP A 305 -19.63 -17.87 19.45
N GLY A 306 -19.06 -16.68 19.19
CA GLY A 306 -17.63 -16.42 19.08
C GLY A 306 -17.20 -15.76 17.76
N PRO A 307 -15.89 -15.64 17.49
CA PRO A 307 -15.39 -14.93 16.33
C PRO A 307 -15.81 -15.58 15.00
N LEU A 308 -16.34 -14.78 14.07
CA LEU A 308 -16.70 -15.17 12.71
C LEU A 308 -15.79 -14.47 11.69
N CYS A 309 -15.28 -15.27 10.75
CA CYS A 309 -14.59 -14.72 9.59
C CYS A 309 -15.60 -14.01 8.65
N SER A 310 -15.09 -13.20 7.73
CA SER A 310 -15.91 -12.43 6.79
C SER A 310 -16.83 -13.27 5.91
N THR A 311 -16.55 -14.57 5.74
CA THR A 311 -17.34 -15.49 4.92
C THR A 311 -18.52 -16.10 5.67
N CYS A 312 -18.35 -16.46 6.94
CA CYS A 312 -19.36 -17.18 7.73
C CYS A 312 -20.50 -16.30 8.25
N ARG A 313 -20.38 -14.98 8.14
CA ARG A 313 -21.33 -14.02 8.72
C ARG A 313 -22.74 -14.02 8.05
N GLY A 314 -22.90 -14.53 6.81
CA GLY A 314 -24.13 -14.30 6.00
C GLY A 314 -25.16 -15.44 5.86
N SER A 315 -24.97 -16.64 6.41
CA SER A 315 -25.56 -17.88 5.81
C SER A 315 -26.54 -18.74 6.64
N SER A 316 -27.17 -18.29 7.75
CA SER A 316 -27.52 -19.25 8.85
C SER A 316 -28.95 -19.34 9.48
N ARG A 317 -30.12 -19.00 8.86
CA ARG A 317 -31.48 -19.22 9.51
C ARG A 317 -32.65 -19.67 8.58
N GLN A 318 -33.59 -20.53 9.06
CA GLN A 318 -34.74 -21.17 8.35
C GLN A 318 -36.13 -20.71 8.88
N ASP A 319 -37.23 -20.84 8.09
CA ASP A 319 -38.64 -20.48 8.43
C ASP A 319 -39.72 -21.12 7.51
N THR A 320 -41.02 -21.08 7.84
CA THR A 320 -42.14 -21.73 7.11
C THR A 320 -42.70 -20.89 5.96
N CYS A 321 -42.77 -21.46 4.75
CA CYS A 321 -43.30 -20.77 3.56
C CYS A 321 -44.83 -20.67 3.56
N THR A 322 -45.39 -19.49 3.33
CA THR A 322 -46.84 -19.23 3.26
C THR A 322 -47.51 -19.65 1.95
N VAL A 323 -46.73 -19.97 0.90
CA VAL A 323 -47.26 -20.52 -0.36
C VAL A 323 -47.25 -22.05 -0.41
N CYS A 324 -46.14 -22.72 -0.09
CA CYS A 324 -46.07 -24.19 -0.08
C CYS A 324 -46.16 -24.86 1.30
N GLY A 325 -46.12 -24.11 2.40
CA GLY A 325 -46.22 -24.65 3.75
C GLY A 325 -44.95 -25.27 4.35
N GLU A 326 -43.83 -25.35 3.62
CA GLU A 326 -42.62 -26.04 4.12
C GLU A 326 -41.61 -25.12 4.83
N VAL A 327 -40.91 -25.67 5.83
CA VAL A 327 -39.78 -25.02 6.51
C VAL A 327 -38.56 -25.02 5.61
N ARG A 328 -38.19 -23.85 5.09
CA ARG A 328 -37.10 -23.65 4.15
C ARG A 328 -36.34 -22.37 4.50
N ALA A 329 -35.26 -22.08 3.78
CA ALA A 329 -34.68 -20.74 3.80
C ALA A 329 -35.65 -19.78 3.06
N CYS A 330 -36.66 -19.30 3.78
CA CYS A 330 -37.69 -18.42 3.24
C CYS A 330 -37.18 -16.99 3.13
N LEU A 331 -37.57 -16.33 2.04
CA LEU A 331 -37.45 -14.87 1.97
C LEU A 331 -38.49 -14.27 2.90
N PHE A 332 -38.14 -13.20 3.62
CA PHE A 332 -38.98 -12.56 4.63
C PHE A 332 -39.29 -13.48 5.83
N HIS A 333 -38.26 -14.18 6.31
CA HIS A 333 -38.37 -15.07 7.46
C HIS A 333 -38.88 -14.32 8.70
N GLY A 334 -39.84 -14.88 9.42
CA GLY A 334 -40.55 -14.28 10.55
C GLY A 334 -41.70 -13.35 10.16
N SER A 335 -42.22 -13.42 8.93
CA SER A 335 -43.35 -12.58 8.46
C SER A 335 -44.44 -13.36 7.73
N GLU A 336 -45.65 -12.80 7.63
CA GLU A 336 -46.80 -13.36 6.91
C GLU A 336 -46.57 -13.50 5.39
N LYS A 337 -45.46 -12.95 4.88
CA LYS A 337 -45.06 -13.02 3.47
C LYS A 337 -43.86 -13.95 3.25
N ALA A 338 -43.55 -14.79 4.24
CA ALA A 338 -42.48 -15.76 4.14
C ALA A 338 -42.73 -16.67 2.93
N ILE A 339 -42.01 -16.49 1.83
CA ILE A 339 -42.22 -17.27 0.60
C ILE A 339 -40.91 -17.94 0.24
N CYS A 340 -40.95 -19.27 0.06
CA CYS A 340 -39.80 -19.99 -0.45
C CYS A 340 -39.63 -19.62 -1.92
N LYS A 341 -38.38 -19.49 -2.33
CA LYS A 341 -38.15 -18.92 -3.65
C LYS A 341 -38.71 -19.72 -4.85
N PRO A 342 -38.82 -21.06 -4.85
CA PRO A 342 -39.55 -21.77 -5.92
C PRO A 342 -40.97 -21.22 -6.18
N CYS A 343 -41.79 -21.07 -5.14
CA CYS A 343 -43.16 -20.59 -5.26
C CYS A 343 -43.25 -19.14 -5.76
N SER A 344 -42.21 -18.34 -5.52
CA SER A 344 -42.13 -16.98 -6.03
C SER A 344 -41.79 -16.91 -7.51
N ASP A 345 -41.06 -17.89 -8.05
CA ASP A 345 -40.64 -17.90 -9.46
C ASP A 345 -41.77 -18.37 -10.39
N GLU A 346 -42.59 -19.32 -9.94
CA GLU A 346 -43.72 -19.87 -10.70
C GLU A 346 -44.84 -18.85 -10.92
N ALA A 347 -45.16 -18.03 -9.91
CA ALA A 347 -46.16 -16.95 -10.01
C ALA A 347 -45.78 -15.79 -10.95
N SER A 348 -44.62 -15.86 -11.63
CA SER A 348 -44.06 -14.75 -12.42
C SER A 348 -43.99 -15.00 -13.94
N VAL A 349 -44.57 -16.09 -14.44
CA VAL A 349 -44.65 -16.44 -15.88
C VAL A 349 -45.99 -16.00 -16.47
N ASP A 350 -45.97 -15.32 -17.63
CA ASP A 350 -47.16 -14.88 -18.39
C ASP A 350 -46.79 -14.53 -19.86
N VAL A 351 -47.76 -14.22 -20.71
CA VAL A 351 -47.54 -13.81 -22.10
C VAL A 351 -47.19 -12.32 -22.19
N CYS A 352 -46.03 -12.01 -22.80
CA CYS A 352 -45.57 -10.64 -22.93
C CYS A 352 -46.39 -9.84 -23.95
N THR A 353 -47.07 -8.80 -23.49
CA THR A 353 -47.88 -7.87 -24.29
C THR A 353 -47.10 -7.09 -25.38
N ILE A 354 -45.77 -6.94 -25.26
CA ILE A 354 -44.95 -6.24 -26.28
C ILE A 354 -44.46 -7.16 -27.42
N CYS A 355 -44.06 -8.41 -27.13
CA CYS A 355 -43.54 -9.33 -28.16
C CYS A 355 -44.35 -10.60 -28.36
N GLY A 356 -45.45 -10.80 -27.63
CA GLY A 356 -46.34 -11.96 -27.74
C GLY A 356 -45.78 -13.29 -27.21
N ASN A 357 -44.62 -13.29 -26.54
CA ASN A 357 -43.97 -14.54 -26.09
C ASN A 357 -44.27 -14.83 -24.61
N GLU A 358 -44.59 -16.08 -24.30
CA GLU A 358 -44.70 -16.57 -22.92
C GLU A 358 -43.32 -16.63 -22.26
N ARG A 359 -43.15 -15.82 -21.22
CA ARG A 359 -41.87 -15.62 -20.52
C ARG A 359 -42.16 -15.24 -19.08
N GLN A 360 -41.11 -15.21 -18.27
CA GLN A 360 -41.20 -14.46 -17.01
C GLN A 360 -41.48 -12.99 -17.34
N CYS A 361 -42.68 -12.55 -16.97
CA CYS A 361 -43.21 -11.24 -17.30
C CYS A 361 -43.33 -10.43 -16.02
N ARG A 362 -42.90 -9.17 -16.09
CA ARG A 362 -43.26 -8.22 -15.03
C ARG A 362 -44.77 -8.02 -15.10
N TRP A 363 -45.42 -8.09 -13.94
CA TRP A 363 -46.89 -8.03 -13.79
C TRP A 363 -47.62 -9.21 -14.47
N ALA A 364 -47.06 -10.41 -14.36
CA ALA A 364 -47.74 -11.65 -14.72
C ALA A 364 -49.13 -11.73 -14.08
N GLY A 365 -50.12 -12.19 -14.84
CA GLY A 365 -51.54 -12.20 -14.49
C GLY A 365 -52.26 -10.88 -14.75
N THR A 366 -51.64 -9.91 -15.43
CA THR A 366 -52.23 -8.58 -15.70
C THR A 366 -52.04 -8.13 -17.14
N ALA A 367 -52.86 -7.17 -17.59
CA ALA A 367 -52.77 -6.56 -18.92
C ALA A 367 -51.45 -5.78 -19.20
N ARG A 368 -50.51 -5.75 -18.24
CA ARG A 368 -49.19 -5.09 -18.37
C ARG A 368 -48.04 -6.09 -18.46
N ALA A 369 -48.34 -7.38 -18.55
CA ALA A 369 -47.36 -8.45 -18.64
C ALA A 369 -46.31 -8.15 -19.71
N THR A 370 -45.06 -7.89 -19.31
CA THR A 370 -44.00 -7.51 -20.25
C THR A 370 -42.72 -8.30 -19.94
N CYS A 371 -42.15 -8.97 -20.94
CA CYS A 371 -40.89 -9.69 -20.79
C CYS A 371 -39.70 -8.74 -20.67
N GLU A 372 -38.65 -9.22 -20.02
CA GLU A 372 -37.48 -8.42 -19.68
C GLU A 372 -36.74 -7.84 -20.89
N GLN A 373 -36.77 -8.52 -22.04
CA GLN A 373 -36.10 -8.05 -23.26
C GLN A 373 -36.83 -6.86 -23.90
N CYS A 374 -38.15 -6.95 -24.02
CA CYS A 374 -38.98 -5.87 -24.56
C CYS A 374 -39.11 -4.70 -23.59
N ALA A 375 -38.98 -4.99 -22.29
CA ALA A 375 -38.79 -3.98 -21.28
C ALA A 375 -37.43 -3.25 -21.38
N ASN A 376 -36.46 -3.64 -22.25
CA ASN A 376 -35.10 -3.06 -22.29
C ASN A 376 -34.40 -2.87 -23.69
N PRO A 377 -34.95 -2.12 -24.69
CA PRO A 377 -34.29 -1.74 -25.96
C PRO A 377 -32.99 -0.90 -25.87
N ARG A 378 -32.16 -0.92 -26.94
CA ARG A 378 -30.90 -0.14 -27.08
C ARG A 378 -31.16 1.30 -27.56
N GLN A 379 -30.59 2.24 -26.83
CA GLN A 379 -30.66 3.71 -26.88
C GLN A 379 -29.35 4.49 -27.18
N PRO A 380 -29.25 5.84 -27.23
CA PRO A 380 -28.04 6.63 -26.85
C PRO A 380 -27.97 7.10 -25.38
N CYS A 381 -26.86 6.80 -24.67
CA CYS A 381 -26.77 6.97 -23.21
C CYS A 381 -26.63 8.46 -22.82
N VAL A 382 -27.47 8.98 -21.94
CA VAL A 382 -27.44 10.41 -21.58
C VAL A 382 -26.24 10.83 -20.72
N SER A 383 -25.57 9.89 -20.05
CA SER A 383 -24.38 10.19 -19.26
C SER A 383 -23.07 10.06 -20.03
N CYS A 384 -22.99 9.14 -21.01
CA CYS A 384 -21.74 8.89 -21.75
C CYS A 384 -21.84 9.05 -23.27
N GLY A 385 -23.02 9.36 -23.82
CA GLY A 385 -23.28 9.54 -25.25
C GLY A 385 -23.37 8.26 -26.08
N GLU A 386 -22.70 7.18 -25.66
CA GLU A 386 -22.60 5.94 -26.43
C GLU A 386 -23.95 5.21 -26.62
N VAL A 387 -24.16 4.63 -27.82
CA VAL A 387 -25.35 3.81 -28.12
C VAL A 387 -25.24 2.46 -27.46
N ARG A 388 -26.01 2.24 -26.38
CA ARG A 388 -25.91 1.07 -25.50
C ARG A 388 -27.30 0.58 -25.08
N LEU A 389 -27.37 -0.61 -24.47
CA LEU A 389 -28.61 -1.12 -23.88
C LEU A 389 -29.16 -0.14 -22.85
N ARG A 390 -30.48 0.10 -22.90
CA ARG A 390 -31.11 0.89 -21.85
C ARG A 390 -31.04 0.15 -20.54
N HIS A 391 -30.43 0.77 -19.54
CA HIS A 391 -30.29 0.12 -18.26
C HIS A 391 -31.04 0.83 -17.15
N ARG A 392 -30.95 2.16 -17.03
CA ARG A 392 -31.80 2.94 -16.10
C ARG A 392 -32.16 4.27 -16.75
N ARG A 393 -33.40 4.74 -16.65
CA ARG A 393 -33.70 6.14 -17.01
C ARG A 393 -32.95 7.06 -16.05
N ALA A 394 -32.32 8.12 -16.55
CA ALA A 394 -31.68 9.09 -15.66
C ALA A 394 -32.72 9.69 -14.72
N GLU A 395 -32.33 9.98 -13.48
CA GLU A 395 -33.26 10.43 -12.41
C GLU A 395 -33.95 11.76 -12.75
N ASP A 396 -33.34 12.56 -13.62
CA ASP A 396 -33.88 13.82 -14.17
C ASP A 396 -34.79 13.63 -15.38
N GLY A 397 -35.01 12.39 -15.82
CA GLY A 397 -35.86 12.05 -16.97
C GLY A 397 -35.26 12.40 -18.33
N SER A 398 -34.01 12.89 -18.40
CA SER A 398 -33.34 13.36 -19.62
C SER A 398 -33.15 12.31 -20.72
N GLY A 399 -33.30 11.03 -20.36
CA GLY A 399 -33.20 9.87 -21.24
C GLY A 399 -32.70 8.69 -20.44
N TYR A 400 -31.92 7.78 -21.02
CA TYR A 400 -31.48 6.59 -20.30
C TYR A 400 -29.94 6.48 -20.18
N LEU A 401 -29.51 5.80 -19.13
CA LEU A 401 -28.13 5.50 -18.76
C LEU A 401 -27.79 4.04 -19.11
N CYS A 402 -26.56 3.80 -19.58
CA CYS A 402 -26.04 2.46 -19.86
C CYS A 402 -25.48 1.76 -18.60
N TRP A 403 -25.29 0.44 -18.63
CA TRP A 403 -24.78 -0.37 -17.50
C TRP A 403 -23.55 0.18 -16.77
N ALA A 404 -22.62 0.81 -17.49
CA ALA A 404 -21.43 1.42 -16.89
C ALA A 404 -21.70 2.77 -16.19
N CYS A 405 -22.81 3.42 -16.53
CA CYS A 405 -23.21 4.73 -16.03
C CYS A 405 -24.38 4.66 -15.05
N VAL A 406 -24.96 3.47 -14.87
CA VAL A 406 -26.02 3.22 -13.89
C VAL A 406 -25.42 2.78 -12.57
N PRO A 407 -25.99 3.24 -11.44
CA PRO A 407 -25.62 2.75 -10.12
C PRO A 407 -25.86 1.23 -9.99
N PRO A 408 -24.87 0.44 -9.56
CA PRO A 408 -24.96 -1.03 -9.51
C PRO A 408 -26.17 -1.55 -8.70
N ILE A 409 -26.79 -2.65 -9.16
CA ILE A 409 -27.93 -3.29 -8.49
C ILE A 409 -27.41 -4.26 -7.43
N ILE A 410 -27.75 -3.97 -6.18
CA ILE A 410 -27.31 -4.68 -4.99
C ILE A 410 -28.55 -5.35 -4.39
N GLU A 411 -28.57 -6.69 -4.39
CA GLU A 411 -29.66 -7.50 -3.83
C GLU A 411 -29.10 -8.66 -3.01
N THR A 412 -29.96 -9.20 -2.16
CA THR A 412 -29.63 -10.28 -1.24
C THR A 412 -29.33 -11.57 -2.00
N CYS A 413 -28.05 -11.93 -2.03
CA CYS A 413 -27.54 -13.10 -2.72
C CYS A 413 -28.22 -14.39 -2.22
N THR A 414 -28.87 -15.18 -3.08
CA THR A 414 -29.66 -16.35 -2.69
C THR A 414 -28.84 -17.43 -1.98
N SER A 415 -27.56 -17.60 -2.31
CA SER A 415 -26.71 -18.58 -1.62
C SER A 415 -25.86 -18.01 -0.48
N CYS A 416 -25.70 -16.69 -0.31
CA CYS A 416 -24.97 -16.18 0.88
C CYS A 416 -25.70 -15.12 1.71
N GLY A 417 -26.94 -14.76 1.34
CA GLY A 417 -27.77 -13.83 2.08
C GLY A 417 -27.29 -12.38 2.14
N ASP A 418 -26.16 -12.02 1.51
CA ASP A 418 -25.65 -10.64 1.55
C ASP A 418 -26.23 -9.80 0.41
N ASP A 419 -26.60 -8.56 0.71
CA ASP A 419 -26.86 -7.51 -0.28
C ASP A 419 -25.59 -7.18 -1.05
N ARG A 420 -25.46 -7.77 -2.23
CA ARG A 420 -24.29 -7.64 -3.10
C ARG A 420 -24.76 -7.43 -4.52
N LEU A 421 -23.84 -6.96 -5.36
CA LEU A 421 -24.07 -6.94 -6.81
C LEU A 421 -24.64 -8.29 -7.24
N VAL A 422 -25.73 -8.33 -8.00
CA VAL A 422 -26.25 -9.60 -8.54
C VAL A 422 -25.40 -10.00 -9.74
N ASN A 423 -24.91 -11.25 -9.77
CA ASN A 423 -24.01 -11.73 -10.83
C ASN A 423 -24.66 -12.71 -11.80
N GLY A 424 -25.57 -13.55 -11.32
CA GLY A 424 -26.32 -14.47 -12.16
C GLY A 424 -27.53 -15.01 -11.41
N ARG A 425 -28.50 -15.53 -12.15
CA ARG A 425 -29.73 -16.07 -11.58
C ARG A 425 -29.89 -17.52 -11.99
N ILE A 426 -30.26 -18.36 -11.04
CA ILE A 426 -30.67 -19.75 -11.28
C ILE A 426 -32.09 -19.82 -10.78
N GLU A 427 -32.99 -20.23 -11.66
CA GLU A 427 -34.42 -20.21 -11.39
C GLU A 427 -34.82 -18.85 -10.80
N GLY A 428 -34.42 -17.74 -11.44
CA GLY A 428 -34.75 -16.38 -11.00
C GLY A 428 -34.08 -15.89 -9.70
N ARG A 429 -33.38 -16.73 -8.93
CA ARG A 429 -32.77 -16.32 -7.66
C ARG A 429 -31.48 -15.54 -7.82
N PRO A 430 -31.34 -14.32 -7.25
CA PRO A 430 -30.15 -13.49 -7.44
C PRO A 430 -28.96 -14.11 -6.72
N PHE A 431 -28.04 -14.71 -7.44
CA PHE A 431 -26.76 -15.13 -6.90
C PHE A 431 -25.72 -14.06 -7.18
N CYS A 432 -25.11 -13.56 -6.11
CA CYS A 432 -23.97 -12.65 -6.13
C CYS A 432 -22.71 -13.28 -6.75
N PRO A 433 -21.67 -12.47 -7.07
CA PRO A 433 -20.45 -12.93 -7.73
C PRO A 433 -19.70 -14.05 -7.03
N LEU A 434 -19.96 -14.26 -5.73
CA LEU A 434 -19.34 -15.29 -4.92
C LEU A 434 -20.10 -16.62 -4.91
N CYS A 435 -21.41 -16.58 -5.15
CA CYS A 435 -22.29 -17.73 -4.96
C CYS A 435 -22.81 -18.31 -6.27
N TYR A 436 -22.97 -17.47 -7.30
CA TYR A 436 -23.34 -17.95 -8.63
C TYR A 436 -22.31 -18.96 -9.19
N PRO A 437 -20.98 -18.76 -9.02
CA PRO A 437 -19.96 -19.73 -9.43
C PRO A 437 -20.04 -21.15 -8.87
N ARG A 438 -20.85 -21.40 -7.83
CA ARG A 438 -20.89 -22.67 -7.08
C ARG A 438 -22.07 -23.56 -7.46
N GLN A 439 -22.91 -23.10 -8.38
CA GLN A 439 -24.16 -23.75 -8.72
C GLN A 439 -23.98 -24.62 -9.97
N PRO A 440 -24.54 -25.84 -10.04
CA PRO A 440 -24.38 -26.75 -11.18
C PRO A 440 -24.75 -26.12 -12.52
N GLU A 441 -25.80 -25.31 -12.58
CA GLU A 441 -26.36 -24.68 -13.78
C GLU A 441 -25.50 -23.51 -14.28
N SER A 442 -24.55 -23.06 -13.46
CA SER A 442 -23.50 -22.14 -13.91
C SER A 442 -22.50 -22.83 -14.84
N PHE A 443 -22.42 -24.17 -14.82
CA PHE A 443 -21.61 -24.98 -15.72
C PHE A 443 -22.44 -25.38 -16.94
N ARG A 444 -21.96 -25.04 -18.14
CA ARG A 444 -22.63 -25.31 -19.43
C ARG A 444 -21.61 -25.86 -20.42
N PRO A 445 -22.03 -26.67 -21.42
CA PRO A 445 -21.11 -27.17 -22.44
C PRO A 445 -20.59 -26.02 -23.30
N CYS A 446 -19.27 -25.95 -23.45
CA CYS A 446 -18.60 -25.00 -24.33
C CYS A 446 -19.07 -25.20 -25.79
N THR A 447 -19.41 -24.11 -26.49
CA THR A 447 -19.85 -24.19 -27.89
C THR A 447 -18.73 -24.55 -28.87
N SER A 448 -17.47 -24.59 -28.42
CA SER A 448 -16.31 -24.96 -29.24
C SER A 448 -15.80 -26.38 -28.92
N CYS A 449 -15.51 -26.69 -27.66
CA CYS A 449 -14.93 -27.98 -27.26
C CYS A 449 -15.87 -28.93 -26.51
N GLY A 450 -17.11 -28.52 -26.23
CA GLY A 450 -18.10 -29.33 -25.50
C GLY A 450 -17.85 -29.47 -23.98
N THR A 451 -16.70 -29.05 -23.45
CA THR A 451 -16.40 -29.13 -22.01
C THR A 451 -17.45 -28.40 -21.18
N VAL A 452 -18.04 -29.10 -20.20
CA VAL A 452 -19.04 -28.54 -19.28
C VAL A 452 -18.33 -27.76 -18.19
N THR A 453 -18.38 -26.43 -18.29
CA THR A 453 -17.76 -25.52 -17.31
C THR A 453 -18.42 -24.16 -17.30
N ARG A 454 -17.96 -23.24 -16.45
CA ARG A 454 -18.47 -21.86 -16.43
C ARG A 454 -17.99 -21.13 -17.67
N LEU A 455 -18.95 -20.76 -18.52
CA LEU A 455 -18.66 -20.15 -19.80
C LEU A 455 -18.49 -18.64 -19.70
N ILE A 456 -17.61 -18.11 -20.53
CA ILE A 456 -17.36 -16.68 -20.73
C ILE A 456 -17.67 -16.41 -22.20
N ALA A 457 -18.70 -15.59 -22.46
CA ALA A 457 -19.21 -15.38 -23.82
C ALA A 457 -19.51 -16.68 -24.59
N LYS A 458 -20.12 -17.68 -23.92
CA LYS A 458 -20.45 -19.03 -24.44
C LYS A 458 -19.26 -20.00 -24.67
N LEU A 459 -18.03 -19.58 -24.36
CA LEU A 459 -16.84 -20.44 -24.46
C LEU A 459 -16.34 -20.83 -23.06
N CYS A 460 -15.73 -22.00 -22.91
CA CYS A 460 -15.03 -22.32 -21.66
C CYS A 460 -13.84 -21.38 -21.47
N PRO A 461 -13.30 -21.23 -20.24
CA PRO A 461 -12.18 -20.31 -19.99
C PRO A 461 -10.98 -20.58 -20.91
N HIS A 462 -10.70 -21.85 -21.21
CA HIS A 462 -9.60 -22.25 -22.11
C HIS A 462 -9.86 -21.79 -23.55
N CYS A 463 -10.97 -22.21 -24.19
CA CYS A 463 -11.30 -21.78 -25.56
C CYS A 463 -11.46 -20.25 -25.68
N ARG A 464 -11.94 -19.57 -24.64
CA ARG A 464 -12.01 -18.10 -24.62
C ARG A 464 -10.62 -17.47 -24.57
N ALA A 465 -9.73 -17.99 -23.74
CA ALA A 465 -8.33 -17.54 -23.68
C ALA A 465 -7.63 -17.80 -25.01
N ASP A 466 -7.81 -18.98 -25.62
CA ASP A 466 -7.25 -19.30 -26.92
C ASP A 466 -7.72 -18.33 -28.00
N GLN A 467 -9.04 -18.06 -28.05
CA GLN A 467 -9.61 -17.08 -28.96
C GLN A 467 -8.95 -15.71 -28.80
N MET A 468 -8.80 -15.22 -27.56
CA MET A 468 -8.14 -13.92 -27.28
C MET A 468 -6.66 -13.92 -27.68
N ILE A 469 -5.94 -15.02 -27.49
CA ILE A 469 -4.55 -15.16 -27.94
C ILE A 469 -4.49 -15.07 -29.46
N ARG A 470 -5.39 -15.76 -30.18
CA ARG A 470 -5.46 -15.72 -31.65
C ARG A 470 -5.85 -14.35 -32.19
N GLU A 471 -6.71 -13.62 -31.49
CA GLU A 471 -7.08 -12.23 -31.84
C GLU A 471 -5.89 -11.28 -31.73
N MET A 472 -4.98 -11.50 -30.77
CA MET A 472 -3.82 -10.63 -30.56
C MET A 472 -2.59 -11.04 -31.38
N ILE A 473 -2.34 -12.34 -31.53
CA ILE A 473 -1.34 -12.88 -32.43
C ILE A 473 -2.08 -13.73 -33.47
N PRO A 474 -2.52 -13.10 -34.58
CA PRO A 474 -3.09 -13.81 -35.72
C PRO A 474 -2.14 -14.85 -36.32
N ASP A 475 -2.68 -15.79 -37.12
CA ASP A 475 -1.91 -16.90 -37.69
C ASP A 475 -0.81 -16.42 -38.65
N ASP A 476 -1.07 -15.39 -39.45
CA ASP A 476 -0.10 -14.74 -40.33
C ASP A 476 1.03 -14.06 -39.54
N LEU A 477 0.71 -13.39 -38.44
CA LEU A 477 1.72 -12.78 -37.57
C LEU A 477 2.59 -13.83 -36.90
N ALA A 478 1.99 -14.93 -36.41
CA ALA A 478 2.75 -16.05 -35.85
C ALA A 478 3.68 -16.70 -36.90
N ALA A 479 3.23 -16.82 -38.15
CA ALA A 479 4.03 -17.38 -39.23
C ALA A 479 5.21 -16.47 -39.65
N SER A 480 5.15 -15.17 -39.36
CA SER A 480 6.18 -14.20 -39.77
C SER A 480 7.50 -14.28 -38.98
N ASP A 481 7.48 -14.74 -37.72
CA ASP A 481 8.66 -14.85 -36.86
C ASP A 481 8.52 -16.03 -35.89
N ALA A 482 9.49 -16.96 -35.94
CA ALA A 482 9.51 -18.16 -35.10
C ALA A 482 9.47 -17.86 -33.58
N ARG A 483 10.00 -16.70 -33.14
CA ARG A 483 9.94 -16.26 -31.73
C ARG A 483 8.54 -15.84 -31.33
N ILE A 484 7.79 -15.20 -32.24
CA ILE A 484 6.38 -14.82 -32.02
C ILE A 484 5.51 -16.08 -32.01
N ALA A 485 5.77 -17.04 -32.91
CA ALA A 485 5.12 -18.35 -32.85
C ALA A 485 5.37 -19.06 -31.51
N HIS A 486 6.61 -19.08 -31.04
CA HIS A 486 6.96 -19.68 -29.76
C HIS A 486 6.29 -18.96 -28.58
N LEU A 487 6.24 -17.63 -28.59
CA LEU A 487 5.50 -16.83 -27.61
C LEU A 487 4.02 -17.22 -27.54
N ARG A 488 3.38 -17.32 -28.70
CA ARG A 488 1.96 -17.68 -28.82
C ARG A 488 1.69 -19.07 -28.28
N GLU A 489 2.52 -20.04 -28.64
CA GLU A 489 2.42 -21.43 -28.17
C GLU A 489 2.53 -21.51 -26.65
N ARG A 490 3.50 -20.80 -26.08
CA ARG A 490 3.65 -20.73 -24.62
C ARG A 490 2.39 -20.15 -23.97
N TRP A 491 1.78 -19.12 -24.54
CA TRP A 491 0.57 -18.51 -23.97
C TRP A 491 -0.65 -19.43 -23.98
N PHE A 492 -0.77 -20.35 -24.93
CA PHE A 492 -1.81 -21.39 -24.89
C PHE A 492 -1.65 -22.34 -23.68
N GLN A 493 -0.42 -22.51 -23.20
CA GLN A 493 -0.11 -23.29 -21.98
C GLN A 493 -0.36 -22.49 -20.68
N GLY A 494 -0.76 -21.23 -20.79
CA GLY A 494 -0.97 -20.32 -19.66
C GLY A 494 -2.27 -20.55 -18.91
N ALA A 495 -2.36 -20.00 -17.69
CA ALA A 495 -3.59 -20.07 -16.90
C ALA A 495 -4.69 -19.24 -17.59
N PRO A 496 -5.82 -19.83 -18.05
CA PRO A 496 -6.80 -19.11 -18.86
C PRO A 496 -7.41 -17.89 -18.15
N SER A 497 -7.56 -17.97 -16.82
CA SER A 497 -8.07 -16.88 -15.99
C SER A 497 -7.18 -15.62 -16.01
N LYS A 498 -5.85 -15.78 -16.07
CA LYS A 498 -4.90 -14.65 -16.14
C LYS A 498 -4.97 -13.93 -17.48
N ILE A 499 -5.11 -14.71 -18.56
CA ILE A 499 -5.26 -14.22 -19.93
C ILE A 499 -6.55 -13.41 -20.01
N ILE A 500 -7.70 -14.05 -19.79
CA ILE A 500 -9.01 -13.41 -19.86
C ILE A 500 -9.07 -12.11 -19.05
N TYR A 501 -8.58 -12.14 -17.81
CA TYR A 501 -8.58 -10.96 -16.94
C TYR A 501 -7.83 -9.77 -17.55
N ALA A 502 -6.67 -10.00 -18.17
CA ALA A 502 -5.87 -8.91 -18.74
C ALA A 502 -6.47 -8.34 -20.03
N PHE A 503 -7.16 -9.17 -20.81
CA PHE A 503 -7.79 -8.78 -22.07
C PHE A 503 -9.12 -8.05 -21.87
N GLU A 504 -10.05 -8.57 -21.06
CA GLU A 504 -11.36 -7.94 -20.85
C GLU A 504 -11.25 -6.56 -20.18
N ARG A 505 -10.18 -6.34 -19.41
CA ARG A 505 -9.88 -5.06 -18.77
C ARG A 505 -9.22 -4.05 -19.71
N GLY A 506 -8.86 -4.46 -20.94
CA GLY A 506 -8.12 -3.63 -21.88
C GLY A 506 -6.84 -3.07 -21.25
N THR A 507 -6.06 -3.92 -20.57
CA THR A 507 -4.88 -3.43 -19.85
C THR A 507 -3.89 -2.79 -20.80
N VAL A 508 -3.25 -1.69 -20.37
CA VAL A 508 -2.20 -1.00 -21.15
C VAL A 508 -1.14 -1.97 -21.66
N ALA A 509 -0.79 -2.99 -20.87
CA ALA A 509 0.18 -4.01 -21.25
C ALA A 509 -0.28 -4.86 -22.45
N CYS A 510 -1.54 -5.30 -22.49
CA CYS A 510 -2.12 -6.03 -23.62
C CYS A 510 -2.14 -5.16 -24.88
N THR A 511 -2.63 -3.93 -24.80
CA THR A 511 -2.64 -3.00 -25.95
C THR A 511 -1.24 -2.75 -26.50
N LEU A 512 -0.26 -2.62 -25.60
CA LEU A 512 1.11 -2.33 -25.97
C LEU A 512 1.81 -3.53 -26.60
N ILE A 513 1.65 -4.74 -26.07
CA ILE A 513 2.24 -5.95 -26.67
C ILE A 513 1.63 -6.24 -28.04
N THR A 514 0.30 -6.10 -28.22
CA THR A 514 -0.33 -6.25 -29.55
C THR A 514 0.27 -5.29 -30.57
N ARG A 515 0.41 -4.01 -30.21
CA ARG A 515 0.98 -2.99 -31.09
C ARG A 515 2.44 -3.26 -31.43
N VAL A 516 3.25 -3.68 -30.45
CA VAL A 516 4.69 -3.94 -30.65
C VAL A 516 4.93 -5.20 -31.48
N LEU A 517 4.11 -6.24 -31.32
CA LEU A 517 4.22 -7.45 -32.14
C LEU A 517 3.77 -7.20 -33.58
N ALA A 518 2.75 -6.37 -33.80
CA ALA A 518 2.24 -6.08 -35.14
C ALA A 518 3.17 -5.19 -35.99
N ASP A 519 4.00 -4.35 -35.37
CA ASP A 519 4.99 -3.52 -36.07
C ASP A 519 6.41 -3.77 -35.53
N PRO A 520 7.26 -4.52 -36.26
CA PRO A 520 8.63 -4.82 -35.86
C PRO A 520 9.47 -3.58 -35.54
N ARG A 521 9.18 -2.42 -36.14
CA ARG A 521 9.92 -1.17 -35.89
C ARG A 521 9.70 -0.64 -34.47
N LEU A 522 8.57 -0.99 -33.84
CA LEU A 522 8.24 -0.61 -32.47
C LEU A 522 8.85 -1.57 -31.43
N CYS A 523 9.38 -2.71 -31.86
CA CYS A 523 10.02 -3.69 -30.97
C CYS A 523 11.44 -3.23 -30.57
N THR A 524 11.50 -2.09 -29.88
CA THR A 524 12.75 -1.52 -29.36
C THR A 524 12.60 -1.11 -27.90
N HIS A 525 13.72 -1.09 -27.17
CA HIS A 525 13.71 -0.59 -25.81
C HIS A 525 13.31 0.89 -25.73
N ALA A 526 13.74 1.70 -26.70
CA ALA A 526 13.48 3.14 -26.77
C ALA A 526 11.98 3.45 -26.87
N TYR A 527 11.27 2.78 -27.79
CA TYR A 527 9.82 2.93 -27.92
C TYR A 527 9.10 2.60 -26.60
N LEU A 528 9.49 1.51 -25.93
CA LEU A 528 8.91 1.12 -24.64
C LEU A 528 9.30 2.03 -23.47
N ASP A 529 10.32 2.88 -23.60
CA ASP A 529 10.67 3.90 -22.61
C ASP A 529 9.77 5.13 -22.75
N GLU A 530 9.38 5.49 -23.98
CA GLU A 530 8.48 6.59 -24.29
C GLU A 530 6.98 6.22 -24.14
N ALA A 531 6.62 4.97 -24.42
CA ALA A 531 5.21 4.55 -24.47
C ALA A 531 4.51 4.47 -23.11
N GLY A 532 5.23 4.55 -21.98
CA GLY A 532 4.60 4.61 -20.66
C GLY A 532 5.54 4.40 -19.46
N SER A 533 4.94 4.44 -18.28
CA SER A 533 5.66 4.25 -17.01
C SER A 533 6.22 2.82 -16.85
N GLU A 534 7.22 2.63 -15.97
CA GLU A 534 7.84 1.30 -15.70
C GLU A 534 6.78 0.25 -15.42
N PHE A 535 5.78 0.62 -14.62
CA PHE A 535 4.73 -0.29 -14.23
C PHE A 535 3.91 -0.78 -15.44
N GLN A 536 3.70 0.07 -16.44
CA GLN A 536 2.93 -0.24 -17.63
C GLN A 536 3.75 -1.07 -18.65
N THR A 537 5.03 -0.73 -18.85
CA THR A 537 5.83 -1.35 -19.92
C THR A 537 6.68 -2.54 -19.46
N ARG A 538 6.88 -2.73 -18.14
CA ARG A 538 7.72 -3.80 -17.58
C ARG A 538 7.28 -5.21 -17.99
N ALA A 539 5.98 -5.51 -17.95
CA ALA A 539 5.51 -6.86 -18.27
C ALA A 539 5.72 -7.19 -19.75
N VAL A 540 5.41 -6.24 -20.63
CA VAL A 540 5.63 -6.32 -22.07
C VAL A 540 7.11 -6.52 -22.37
N ARG A 541 7.97 -5.67 -21.83
CA ARG A 541 9.41 -5.77 -22.04
C ARG A 541 9.98 -7.09 -21.51
N SER A 542 9.53 -7.54 -20.35
CA SER A 542 9.96 -8.82 -19.78
C SER A 542 9.64 -9.98 -20.72
N VAL A 543 8.46 -10.00 -21.34
CA VAL A 543 8.08 -11.05 -22.29
C VAL A 543 8.94 -10.99 -23.55
N LEU A 544 9.12 -9.80 -24.11
CA LEU A 544 9.92 -9.64 -25.33
C LEU A 544 11.38 -10.10 -25.10
N ILE A 545 11.94 -9.85 -23.92
CA ILE A 545 13.27 -10.36 -23.55
C ILE A 545 13.26 -11.88 -23.37
N ASP A 546 12.28 -12.44 -22.65
CA ASP A 546 12.15 -13.88 -22.38
C ASP A 546 12.11 -14.71 -23.68
N HIS A 547 11.49 -14.15 -24.73
CA HIS A 547 11.35 -14.78 -26.05
C HIS A 547 12.38 -14.32 -27.09
N GLY A 548 13.41 -13.56 -26.68
CA GLY A 548 14.50 -13.13 -27.56
C GLY A 548 14.10 -12.13 -28.65
N LEU A 549 12.96 -11.43 -28.48
CA LEU A 549 12.52 -10.32 -29.32
C LEU A 549 13.21 -9.00 -28.94
N LEU A 550 13.69 -8.89 -27.69
CA LEU A 550 14.54 -7.80 -27.21
C LEU A 550 15.78 -8.35 -26.49
N PRO A 551 16.94 -7.68 -26.56
CA PRO A 551 18.11 -8.06 -25.77
C PRO A 551 17.88 -7.79 -24.26
N PRO A 552 18.54 -8.53 -23.35
CA PRO A 552 18.52 -8.22 -21.93
C PRO A 552 19.07 -6.81 -21.64
N ARG A 553 18.41 -6.05 -20.76
CA ARG A 553 18.83 -4.71 -20.34
C ARG A 553 18.56 -4.49 -18.85
N ASP A 554 19.48 -3.85 -18.14
CA ASP A 554 19.23 -3.36 -16.78
C ASP A 554 18.26 -2.17 -16.84
N GLU A 555 16.97 -2.46 -16.68
CA GLU A 555 15.89 -1.47 -16.78
C GLU A 555 15.97 -0.37 -15.73
N LEU A 556 16.52 -0.69 -14.56
CA LEU A 556 16.65 0.27 -13.49
C LEU A 556 17.78 1.25 -13.83
N LEU A 557 18.94 0.75 -14.27
CA LEU A 557 20.04 1.58 -14.77
C LEU A 557 19.61 2.44 -15.95
N ALA A 558 18.99 1.85 -16.99
CA ALA A 558 18.55 2.57 -18.18
C ALA A 558 17.62 3.75 -17.82
N ARG A 559 16.70 3.55 -16.87
CA ARG A 559 15.82 4.63 -16.38
C ARG A 559 16.54 5.67 -15.54
N PHE A 560 17.59 5.29 -14.82
CA PHE A 560 18.43 6.27 -14.12
C PHE A 560 19.20 7.13 -15.13
N GLU A 561 19.70 6.51 -16.22
CA GLU A 561 20.39 7.21 -17.31
C GLU A 561 19.48 8.14 -18.12
N LEU A 562 18.20 7.77 -18.32
CA LEU A 562 17.21 8.66 -18.94
C LEU A 562 16.82 9.82 -18.01
N TRP A 563 16.65 9.56 -16.72
CA TRP A 563 16.23 10.57 -15.74
C TRP A 563 17.31 11.59 -15.41
N LEU A 564 18.59 11.16 -15.37
CA LEU A 564 19.68 11.99 -14.86
C LEU A 564 19.90 13.28 -15.68
N PRO A 565 19.93 13.28 -17.02
CA PRO A 565 20.04 14.50 -17.81
C PRO A 565 18.91 15.50 -17.54
N ASP A 566 17.66 15.02 -17.49
CA ASP A 566 16.49 15.87 -17.21
C ASP A 566 16.57 16.51 -15.83
N ALA A 567 16.97 15.74 -14.82
CA ALA A 567 17.19 16.24 -13.47
C ALA A 567 18.28 17.33 -13.46
N LEU A 568 19.44 17.06 -14.06
CA LEU A 568 20.56 18.00 -14.07
C LEU A 568 20.28 19.27 -14.89
N ALA A 569 19.35 19.24 -15.83
CA ALA A 569 18.90 20.42 -16.57
C ALA A 569 18.23 21.47 -15.65
N GLU A 570 17.77 21.08 -14.46
CA GLU A 570 17.22 22.00 -13.45
C GLU A 570 18.30 22.94 -12.86
N ILE A 571 19.59 22.61 -12.94
CA ILE A 571 20.69 23.49 -12.51
C ILE A 571 20.90 24.56 -13.57
N PRO A 572 20.64 25.86 -13.32
CA PRO A 572 20.70 26.89 -14.37
C PRO A 572 22.13 27.17 -14.85
N ASP A 573 23.08 27.23 -13.92
CA ASP A 573 24.48 27.54 -14.21
C ASP A 573 25.17 26.39 -14.98
N PRO A 574 25.74 26.66 -16.18
CA PRO A 574 26.38 25.62 -16.99
C PRO A 574 27.63 25.00 -16.36
N SER A 575 28.39 25.76 -15.55
CA SER A 575 29.63 25.31 -14.92
C SER A 575 29.34 24.37 -13.75
N GLU A 576 28.36 24.70 -12.92
CA GLU A 576 27.88 23.84 -11.85
C GLU A 576 27.17 22.60 -12.40
N ARG A 577 26.35 22.76 -13.45
CA ARG A 577 25.72 21.62 -14.14
C ARG A 577 26.78 20.64 -14.64
N ARG A 578 27.88 21.14 -15.23
CA ARG A 578 29.01 20.32 -15.66
C ARG A 578 29.67 19.59 -14.47
N THR A 579 29.89 20.30 -13.37
CA THR A 579 30.48 19.76 -12.13
C THR A 579 29.63 18.63 -11.54
N VAL A 580 28.33 18.85 -11.37
CA VAL A 580 27.41 17.82 -10.85
C VAL A 580 27.25 16.66 -11.83
N THR A 581 27.28 16.93 -13.15
CA THR A 581 27.31 15.88 -14.17
C THR A 581 28.56 15.00 -14.02
N GLN A 582 29.73 15.61 -13.83
CA GLN A 582 30.99 14.90 -13.62
C GLN A 582 30.93 14.04 -12.35
N TYR A 583 30.45 14.60 -11.25
CA TYR A 583 30.19 13.86 -10.00
C TYR A 583 29.29 12.63 -10.23
N ALA A 584 28.12 12.85 -10.84
CA ALA A 584 27.15 11.78 -11.09
C ALA A 584 27.72 10.69 -12.01
N ARG A 585 28.49 11.06 -13.03
CA ARG A 585 29.18 10.10 -13.92
C ARG A 585 30.22 9.28 -13.16
N TRP A 586 31.08 9.93 -12.39
CA TRP A 586 32.19 9.28 -11.67
C TRP A 586 31.72 8.42 -10.49
N ARG A 587 30.74 8.87 -9.71
CA ARG A 587 30.31 8.16 -8.51
C ARG A 587 29.08 7.28 -8.71
N HIS A 588 28.13 7.68 -9.54
CA HIS A 588 26.89 6.92 -9.73
C HIS A 588 26.97 6.02 -10.95
N LEU A 589 27.12 6.57 -12.15
CA LEU A 589 27.07 5.78 -13.39
C LEU A 589 28.24 4.79 -13.49
N ARG A 590 29.47 5.19 -13.16
CA ARG A 590 30.62 4.27 -13.13
C ARG A 590 30.38 3.09 -12.17
N ALA A 591 29.81 3.35 -10.99
CA ALA A 591 29.52 2.30 -10.02
C ALA A 591 28.38 1.39 -10.44
N LEU A 592 27.35 1.92 -11.11
CA LEU A 592 26.23 1.12 -11.62
C LEU A 592 26.66 0.28 -12.83
N ARG A 593 27.39 0.86 -13.79
CA ARG A 593 27.87 0.17 -15.01
C ARG A 593 28.92 -0.90 -14.75
N ARG A 594 29.65 -0.80 -13.62
CA ARG A 594 30.60 -1.84 -13.18
C ARG A 594 29.92 -3.02 -12.49
N ASN A 595 28.66 -2.88 -12.07
CA ASN A 595 27.97 -4.01 -11.49
C ASN A 595 27.62 -5.01 -12.60
N THR A 596 28.07 -6.24 -12.41
CA THR A 596 27.67 -7.38 -13.24
C THR A 596 26.27 -7.89 -12.89
N MET A 597 25.68 -7.38 -11.81
CA MET A 597 24.36 -7.75 -11.31
C MET A 597 23.32 -6.66 -11.63
N PRO A 598 22.06 -7.02 -11.91
CA PRO A 598 20.99 -6.06 -12.13
C PRO A 598 20.85 -5.06 -10.98
N SER A 599 20.66 -3.79 -11.31
CA SER A 599 20.50 -2.71 -10.35
C SER A 599 19.29 -2.93 -9.44
N ARG A 600 19.37 -2.48 -8.18
CA ARG A 600 18.27 -2.58 -7.21
C ARG A 600 17.55 -1.25 -7.03
N SER A 601 16.23 -1.29 -6.86
CA SER A 601 15.41 -0.08 -6.68
C SER A 601 15.91 0.82 -5.55
N GLY A 602 16.26 0.25 -4.39
CA GLY A 602 16.80 1.01 -3.26
C GLY A 602 18.15 1.70 -3.54
N GLN A 603 19.03 1.07 -4.34
CA GLN A 603 20.31 1.69 -4.75
C GLN A 603 20.06 2.95 -5.57
N LEU A 604 19.05 2.93 -6.44
CA LEU A 604 18.73 4.06 -7.31
C LEU A 604 17.96 5.14 -6.55
N SER A 605 17.05 4.75 -5.65
CA SER A 605 16.30 5.71 -4.82
C SER A 605 17.24 6.62 -4.03
N TRP A 606 18.26 6.06 -3.38
CA TRP A 606 19.21 6.88 -2.62
C TRP A 606 20.05 7.80 -3.51
N ARG A 607 20.53 7.32 -4.67
CA ARG A 607 21.26 8.16 -5.65
C ARG A 607 20.40 9.30 -6.19
N ARG A 608 19.11 9.06 -6.43
CA ARG A 608 18.15 10.11 -6.82
C ARG A 608 17.99 11.15 -5.72
N ILE A 609 17.84 10.72 -4.47
CA ILE A 609 17.74 11.61 -3.31
C ILE A 609 19.00 12.47 -3.21
N GLU A 610 20.19 11.88 -3.39
CA GLU A 610 21.46 12.60 -3.35
C GLU A 610 21.54 13.67 -4.45
N ILE A 611 21.26 13.31 -5.71
CA ILE A 611 21.26 14.26 -6.82
C ILE A 611 20.23 15.38 -6.61
N MET A 612 19.00 15.03 -6.23
CA MET A 612 17.96 16.05 -5.94
C MET A 612 18.34 16.95 -4.79
N GLY A 613 18.95 16.41 -3.73
CA GLY A 613 19.43 17.22 -2.62
C GLY A 613 20.57 18.18 -3.01
N ILE A 614 21.44 17.78 -3.95
CA ILE A 614 22.47 18.68 -4.51
C ILE A 614 21.81 19.81 -5.30
N ILE A 615 20.82 19.49 -6.15
CA ILE A 615 20.07 20.51 -6.92
C ILE A 615 19.33 21.47 -5.99
N GLU A 616 18.69 20.96 -4.92
CA GLU A 616 18.02 21.77 -3.91
C GLU A 616 19.01 22.71 -3.19
N LEU A 617 20.21 22.23 -2.84
CA LEU A 617 21.26 23.07 -2.23
C LEU A 617 21.73 24.18 -3.18
N LEU A 618 21.99 23.84 -4.45
CA LEU A 618 22.41 24.82 -5.44
C LEU A 618 21.32 25.86 -5.68
N ALA A 619 20.07 25.44 -5.85
CA ALA A 619 18.94 26.36 -6.00
C ALA A 619 18.80 27.29 -4.78
N TRP A 620 19.02 26.77 -3.57
CA TRP A 620 18.97 27.57 -2.34
C TRP A 620 20.09 28.62 -2.27
N VAL A 621 21.33 28.27 -2.62
CA VAL A 621 22.46 29.23 -2.60
C VAL A 621 22.33 30.29 -3.71
N HIS A 622 21.86 29.91 -4.90
CA HIS A 622 21.55 30.85 -5.98
C HIS A 622 20.48 31.86 -5.59
N GLY A 623 19.47 31.43 -4.81
CA GLY A 623 18.47 32.34 -4.23
C GLY A 623 19.05 33.43 -3.33
N ARG A 624 20.29 33.27 -2.87
CA ARG A 624 21.05 34.22 -2.04
C ARG A 624 22.21 34.87 -2.80
N SER A 625 22.17 34.83 -4.14
CA SER A 625 23.22 35.34 -5.03
C SER A 625 24.59 34.68 -4.85
N GLY A 626 24.64 33.48 -4.27
CA GLY A 626 25.85 32.67 -4.15
C GLY A 626 25.93 31.59 -5.24
N SER A 627 27.00 30.80 -5.18
CA SER A 627 27.30 29.68 -6.09
C SER A 627 27.99 28.56 -5.31
N LEU A 628 28.19 27.41 -5.96
CA LEU A 628 28.99 26.31 -5.42
C LEU A 628 30.39 26.74 -5.00
N ALA A 629 31.02 27.64 -5.76
CA ALA A 629 32.37 28.14 -5.48
C ALA A 629 32.41 29.09 -4.27
N SER A 630 31.34 29.87 -4.04
CA SER A 630 31.25 30.81 -2.93
C SER A 630 30.68 30.18 -1.65
N LEU A 631 30.19 28.94 -1.71
CA LEU A 631 29.54 28.25 -0.60
C LEU A 631 30.49 28.11 0.60
N ALA A 632 30.05 28.59 1.77
CA ALA A 632 30.79 28.50 3.03
C ALA A 632 30.14 27.49 4.00
N GLN A 633 30.87 27.12 5.07
CA GLN A 633 30.37 26.15 6.05
C GLN A 633 29.09 26.66 6.74
N ALA A 634 29.01 27.95 7.04
CA ALA A 634 27.84 28.56 7.65
C ALA A 634 26.58 28.42 6.77
N ASP A 635 26.72 28.51 5.45
CA ASP A 635 25.61 28.33 4.50
C ASP A 635 25.10 26.88 4.51
N VAL A 636 26.03 25.92 4.57
CA VAL A 636 25.70 24.49 4.67
C VAL A 636 24.99 24.19 5.98
N ASP A 637 25.48 24.74 7.09
CA ASP A 637 24.89 24.54 8.42
C ASP A 637 23.50 25.18 8.52
N GLU A 638 23.30 26.39 7.97
CA GLU A 638 21.99 27.05 7.88
C GLU A 638 21.00 26.21 7.07
N TRP A 639 21.42 25.67 5.92
CA TRP A 639 20.58 24.80 5.11
C TRP A 639 20.22 23.48 5.82
N LEU A 640 21.16 22.94 6.60
CA LEU A 640 20.96 21.70 7.38
C LEU A 640 20.11 21.89 8.64
N ALA A 641 19.79 23.12 9.06
CA ALA A 641 18.90 23.39 10.19
C ALA A 641 17.50 22.76 10.01
N GLY A 642 17.08 22.51 8.77
CA GLY A 642 15.82 21.83 8.43
C GLY A 642 15.82 20.30 8.61
N GLY A 643 16.96 19.69 8.98
CA GLY A 643 17.08 18.25 9.28
C GLY A 643 18.31 17.59 8.64
N PRO A 644 18.79 16.46 9.19
CA PRO A 644 20.04 15.85 8.75
C PRO A 644 19.94 15.30 7.31
N ARG A 645 20.88 15.73 6.45
CA ARG A 645 21.01 15.28 5.05
C ARG A 645 22.33 14.54 4.81
N PRO A 646 22.49 13.31 5.34
CA PRO A 646 23.76 12.61 5.29
C PRO A 646 24.23 12.24 3.88
N PHE A 647 23.33 12.26 2.89
CA PHE A 647 23.66 12.00 1.50
C PHE A 647 24.58 13.07 0.88
N LEU A 648 24.58 14.31 1.39
CA LEU A 648 25.42 15.39 0.84
C LEU A 648 26.91 15.21 1.13
N HIS A 649 27.25 14.43 2.16
CA HIS A 649 28.63 14.25 2.62
C HIS A 649 29.58 13.90 1.47
N HIS A 650 29.17 12.98 0.59
CA HIS A 650 30.02 12.53 -0.51
C HIS A 650 30.22 13.59 -1.60
N PHE A 651 29.20 14.39 -1.90
CA PHE A 651 29.29 15.44 -2.90
C PHE A 651 30.20 16.58 -2.42
N LEU A 652 29.98 17.11 -1.21
CA LEU A 652 30.79 18.21 -0.68
C LEU A 652 32.26 17.82 -0.49
N THR A 653 32.52 16.58 -0.05
CA THR A 653 33.89 16.05 0.04
C THR A 653 34.54 15.95 -1.33
N TRP A 654 33.80 15.53 -2.35
CA TRP A 654 34.31 15.42 -3.71
C TRP A 654 34.54 16.80 -4.35
N ALA A 655 33.58 17.72 -4.26
CA ALA A 655 33.67 19.07 -4.82
C ALA A 655 34.83 19.88 -4.22
N GLY A 656 35.08 19.71 -2.91
CA GLY A 656 36.24 20.32 -2.25
C GLY A 656 37.59 19.75 -2.71
N ARG A 657 37.63 18.47 -3.15
CA ARG A 657 38.84 17.85 -3.72
C ARG A 657 39.06 18.17 -5.19
N ASP A 658 37.97 18.30 -5.94
CA ASP A 658 37.97 18.67 -7.36
C ASP A 658 38.26 20.18 -7.56
N GLY A 659 38.22 20.97 -6.48
CA GLY A 659 38.48 22.41 -6.49
C GLY A 659 37.26 23.25 -6.92
N SER A 660 36.09 22.63 -7.09
CA SER A 660 34.85 23.31 -7.46
C SER A 660 34.15 24.00 -6.28
N SER A 661 34.51 23.66 -5.05
CA SER A 661 34.06 24.32 -3.82
C SER A 661 35.18 24.39 -2.78
N ARG A 662 34.94 25.09 -1.67
CA ARG A 662 35.76 24.95 -0.45
C ARG A 662 35.61 23.52 0.12
N GLN A 663 36.52 23.11 1.01
CA GLN A 663 36.31 21.91 1.81
C GLN A 663 35.19 22.16 2.83
N LEU A 664 34.04 21.54 2.61
CA LEU A 664 32.83 21.71 3.42
C LEU A 664 32.44 20.37 4.05
N ALA A 665 31.92 20.44 5.28
CA ALA A 665 31.49 19.29 6.06
C ALA A 665 29.95 19.16 6.05
N ALA A 666 29.49 17.91 5.94
CA ALA A 666 28.09 17.53 6.16
C ALA A 666 28.03 16.25 6.99
N PRO A 667 26.91 15.98 7.70
CA PRO A 667 26.72 14.79 8.51
C PRO A 667 27.09 13.53 7.73
N ARG A 668 27.91 12.66 8.32
CA ARG A 668 28.23 11.39 7.67
C ARG A 668 26.98 10.50 7.70
N PRO A 669 26.76 9.67 6.66
CA PRO A 669 25.82 8.56 6.76
C PRO A 669 26.12 7.77 8.04
N SER A 670 25.11 7.61 8.89
CA SER A 670 25.23 6.84 10.12
C SER A 670 25.73 5.46 9.75
N SER A 671 26.97 5.17 10.13
CA SER A 671 27.50 3.81 10.11
C SER A 671 26.84 3.15 11.32
N GLY A 672 25.68 2.52 11.13
CA GLY A 672 25.03 1.83 12.24
C GLY A 672 26.03 0.86 12.84
N GLY A 673 26.39 1.08 14.12
CA GLY A 673 27.19 0.11 14.86
C GLY A 673 26.54 -1.27 14.76
N LEU A 674 27.34 -2.33 14.69
CA LEU A 674 26.81 -3.68 14.68
C LEU A 674 26.01 -3.90 15.96
N ASN A 675 24.68 -4.01 15.85
CA ASN A 675 23.81 -4.33 16.98
C ASN A 675 23.83 -5.86 17.19
N PRO A 676 24.43 -6.36 18.28
CA PRO A 676 24.68 -7.78 18.49
C PRO A 676 23.44 -8.55 18.97
N GLN A 677 22.24 -7.95 18.97
CA GLN A 677 21.02 -8.72 19.21
C GLN A 677 20.91 -9.91 18.25
N ALA A 678 20.94 -11.10 18.84
CA ALA A 678 21.01 -12.41 18.19
C ALA A 678 19.99 -13.36 18.84
N LEU A 679 19.69 -14.45 18.14
CA LEU A 679 19.06 -15.63 18.71
C LEU A 679 20.09 -16.37 19.57
N SER A 680 19.62 -17.19 20.51
CA SER A 680 20.53 -18.19 21.10
C SER A 680 20.92 -19.24 20.07
N ASP A 681 22.05 -19.90 20.28
CA ASP A 681 22.50 -20.95 19.37
C ASP A 681 21.53 -22.16 19.35
N ASP A 682 20.93 -22.49 20.49
CA ASP A 682 19.88 -23.52 20.57
C ASP A 682 18.63 -23.15 19.76
N GLU A 683 18.18 -21.89 19.83
CA GLU A 683 17.06 -21.41 19.04
C GLU A 683 17.38 -21.43 17.54
N ARG A 684 18.61 -21.05 17.17
CA ARG A 684 19.09 -21.04 15.79
C ARG A 684 19.10 -22.45 15.19
N TRP A 685 19.65 -23.43 15.89
CA TRP A 685 19.71 -24.82 15.43
C TRP A 685 18.35 -25.50 15.43
N ARG A 686 17.47 -25.18 16.40
CA ARG A 686 16.07 -25.66 16.39
C ARG A 686 15.33 -25.17 15.14
N LEU A 687 15.42 -23.87 14.83
CA LEU A 687 14.81 -23.31 13.61
C LEU A 687 15.37 -23.94 12.33
N PHE A 688 16.67 -24.27 12.31
CA PHE A 688 17.29 -24.96 11.18
C PHE A 688 16.70 -26.37 11.00
N ALA A 689 16.61 -27.15 12.08
CA ALA A 689 16.03 -28.50 12.06
C ALA A 689 14.54 -28.47 11.67
N ASP A 690 13.74 -27.57 12.25
CA ASP A 690 12.31 -27.43 11.96
C ASP A 690 12.07 -27.14 10.47
N VAL A 691 12.82 -26.19 9.89
CA VAL A 691 12.62 -25.78 8.49
C VAL A 691 13.14 -26.81 7.50
N THR A 692 14.27 -27.46 7.78
CA THR A 692 14.83 -28.48 6.87
C THR A 692 13.98 -29.74 6.84
N SER A 693 13.42 -30.16 7.98
CA SER A 693 12.59 -31.37 8.11
C SER A 693 11.14 -31.20 7.60
N ASP A 694 10.55 -30.01 7.63
CA ASP A 694 9.15 -29.79 7.23
C ASP A 694 8.94 -29.92 5.70
N ALA A 695 8.33 -31.01 5.24
CA ALA A 695 8.09 -31.28 3.82
C ALA A 695 7.15 -30.27 3.13
N SER A 696 6.38 -29.46 3.87
CA SER A 696 5.47 -28.46 3.31
C SER A 696 6.18 -27.19 2.81
N ILE A 697 7.42 -26.95 3.25
CA ILE A 697 8.21 -25.77 2.89
C ILE A 697 8.90 -25.99 1.54
N ASP A 698 8.79 -25.02 0.64
CA ASP A 698 9.38 -25.11 -0.68
C ASP A 698 10.93 -25.19 -0.63
N PRO A 699 11.58 -25.97 -1.52
CA PRO A 699 13.03 -26.17 -1.50
C PRO A 699 13.86 -24.88 -1.54
N HIS A 700 13.39 -23.82 -2.24
CA HIS A 700 14.11 -22.54 -2.28
C HIS A 700 14.12 -21.85 -0.92
N THR A 701 12.98 -21.87 -0.22
CA THR A 701 12.87 -21.30 1.13
C THR A 701 13.71 -22.09 2.12
N LYS A 702 13.70 -23.43 2.06
CA LYS A 702 14.58 -24.29 2.88
C LYS A 702 16.05 -24.01 2.63
N PHE A 703 16.45 -23.96 1.37
CA PHE A 703 17.84 -23.71 1.02
C PHE A 703 18.31 -22.33 1.50
N ALA A 704 17.48 -21.30 1.30
CA ALA A 704 17.77 -19.95 1.77
C ALA A 704 17.84 -19.86 3.31
N ALA A 705 16.94 -20.57 4.00
CA ALA A 705 16.91 -20.66 5.45
C ALA A 705 18.22 -21.26 5.97
N GLY A 706 18.66 -22.39 5.42
CA GLY A 706 19.93 -23.03 5.79
C GLY A 706 21.12 -22.12 5.52
N LEU A 707 21.21 -21.49 4.35
CA LEU A 707 22.28 -20.55 4.04
C LEU A 707 22.35 -19.36 5.01
N MET A 708 21.21 -18.92 5.52
CA MET A 708 21.14 -17.80 6.46
C MET A 708 21.43 -18.22 7.91
N LEU A 709 20.88 -19.34 8.36
CA LEU A 709 21.00 -19.85 9.73
C LEU A 709 22.37 -20.48 10.01
N MET A 710 23.00 -21.10 9.00
CA MET A 710 24.32 -21.73 9.14
C MET A 710 25.44 -20.78 8.74
N PHE A 711 25.35 -20.19 7.55
CA PHE A 711 26.46 -19.44 6.94
C PHE A 711 26.30 -17.92 7.04
N GLY A 712 25.22 -17.46 7.69
CA GLY A 712 24.94 -16.04 7.85
C GLY A 712 24.72 -15.31 6.53
N VAL A 713 24.44 -15.98 5.41
CA VAL A 713 24.35 -15.33 4.09
C VAL A 713 23.11 -14.44 4.03
N ARG A 714 23.29 -13.19 3.58
CA ARG A 714 22.17 -12.24 3.46
C ARG A 714 21.24 -12.65 2.31
N ALA A 715 19.94 -12.42 2.47
CA ALA A 715 18.95 -12.67 1.42
C ALA A 715 19.33 -12.02 0.08
N ALA A 716 19.92 -10.83 0.10
CA ALA A 716 20.36 -10.13 -1.11
C ALA A 716 21.50 -10.81 -1.88
N LYS A 717 22.28 -11.71 -1.24
CA LYS A 717 23.30 -12.53 -1.88
C LYS A 717 22.74 -13.90 -2.26
N ILE A 718 21.87 -14.48 -1.42
CA ILE A 718 21.20 -15.76 -1.70
C ILE A 718 20.40 -15.68 -3.01
N VAL A 719 19.58 -14.65 -3.20
CA VAL A 719 18.80 -14.52 -4.44
C VAL A 719 19.68 -14.36 -5.68
N GLN A 720 20.93 -13.95 -5.51
CA GLN A 720 21.89 -13.74 -6.60
C GLN A 720 22.65 -15.02 -6.97
N LEU A 721 22.33 -16.17 -6.37
CA LEU A 721 22.91 -17.44 -6.77
C LEU A 721 22.47 -17.78 -8.19
N ARG A 722 23.47 -17.99 -9.05
CA ARG A 722 23.30 -18.50 -10.40
C ARG A 722 23.21 -20.01 -10.39
N ALA A 723 22.63 -20.58 -11.44
CA ALA A 723 22.56 -22.03 -11.61
C ALA A 723 23.97 -22.66 -11.57
N GLU A 724 24.97 -22.01 -12.16
CA GLU A 724 26.38 -22.41 -12.11
C GLU A 724 27.03 -22.31 -10.71
N ASP A 725 26.43 -21.57 -9.78
CA ASP A 725 26.91 -21.47 -8.39
C ASP A 725 26.51 -22.69 -7.55
N VAL A 726 25.66 -23.59 -8.06
CA VAL A 726 25.20 -24.81 -7.37
C VAL A 726 25.54 -26.03 -8.23
N ALA A 727 26.53 -26.81 -7.79
CA ALA A 727 26.90 -28.06 -8.43
C ALA A 727 26.34 -29.23 -7.64
N VAL A 728 25.49 -30.04 -8.28
CA VAL A 728 24.94 -31.27 -7.71
C VAL A 728 25.71 -32.44 -8.30
N THR A 729 26.39 -33.21 -7.45
CA THR A 729 27.12 -34.43 -7.82
C THR A 729 26.56 -35.63 -7.05
N ASP A 730 26.92 -36.85 -7.45
CA ASP A 730 26.46 -38.08 -6.78
C ASP A 730 26.96 -38.19 -5.33
N GLN A 731 28.05 -37.49 -4.98
CA GLN A 731 28.69 -37.56 -3.66
C GLN A 731 28.35 -36.38 -2.76
N ALA A 732 28.14 -35.18 -3.32
CA ALA A 732 27.90 -33.97 -2.56
C ALA A 732 27.21 -32.86 -3.38
N VAL A 733 26.58 -31.92 -2.69
CA VAL A 733 26.14 -30.65 -3.28
C VAL A 733 27.08 -29.54 -2.86
N ILE A 734 27.61 -28.80 -3.83
CA ILE A 734 28.57 -27.74 -3.63
C ILE A 734 27.92 -26.41 -3.99
N VAL A 735 28.08 -25.39 -3.14
CA VAL A 735 27.63 -24.01 -3.41
C VAL A 735 28.81 -23.04 -3.43
N ARG A 736 28.84 -22.14 -4.40
CA ARG A 736 29.85 -21.08 -4.49
C ARG A 736 29.27 -19.74 -4.00
N LEU A 737 29.57 -19.40 -2.75
CA LEU A 737 29.13 -18.15 -2.12
C LEU A 737 30.20 -17.06 -2.20
N GLY A 738 31.47 -17.43 -1.98
CA GLY A 738 32.66 -16.59 -2.12
C GLY A 738 33.62 -17.11 -3.20
N THR A 739 34.91 -16.90 -2.99
CA THR A 739 35.96 -17.36 -3.92
C THR A 739 36.22 -18.86 -3.79
N GLU A 740 35.97 -19.43 -2.61
CA GLU A 740 36.13 -20.86 -2.33
C GLU A 740 34.76 -21.56 -2.33
N PRO A 741 34.66 -22.77 -2.92
CA PRO A 741 33.44 -23.56 -2.90
C PRO A 741 33.15 -24.13 -1.50
N LEU A 742 31.87 -24.26 -1.16
CA LEU A 742 31.39 -24.81 0.11
C LEU A 742 30.63 -26.11 -0.13
N VAL A 743 31.11 -27.20 0.47
CA VAL A 743 30.36 -28.47 0.50
C VAL A 743 29.19 -28.32 1.48
N LEU A 744 27.97 -28.55 0.99
CA LEU A 744 26.78 -28.43 1.81
C LEU A 744 26.60 -29.65 2.72
N PRO A 745 26.13 -29.45 3.98
CA PRO A 745 25.69 -30.53 4.84
C PRO A 745 24.58 -31.37 4.19
N ALA A 746 24.51 -32.65 4.56
CA ALA A 746 23.56 -33.61 4.00
C ALA A 746 22.10 -33.16 4.17
N GLU A 747 21.80 -32.43 5.25
CA GLU A 747 20.47 -31.90 5.57
C GLU A 747 20.02 -30.81 4.59
N LEU A 748 20.97 -30.08 3.98
CA LEU A 748 20.68 -28.97 3.07
C LEU A 748 20.79 -29.37 1.59
N ALA A 749 21.48 -30.47 1.28
CA ALA A 749 21.68 -30.96 -0.08
C ALA A 749 20.37 -31.18 -0.86
N PRO A 750 19.31 -31.83 -0.32
CA PRO A 750 18.04 -31.98 -1.03
C PRO A 750 17.36 -30.65 -1.35
N ALA A 751 17.42 -29.68 -0.43
CA ALA A 751 16.85 -28.36 -0.62
C ALA A 751 17.59 -27.58 -1.73
N ALA A 752 18.92 -27.66 -1.75
CA ALA A 752 19.76 -27.04 -2.77
C ALA A 752 19.51 -27.64 -4.17
N ALA A 753 19.46 -28.98 -4.28
CA ALA A 753 19.15 -29.67 -5.54
C ALA A 753 17.72 -29.35 -6.02
N GLY A 754 16.75 -29.31 -5.10
CA GLY A 754 15.37 -28.91 -5.40
C GLY A 754 15.25 -27.46 -5.87
N ALA A 755 16.01 -26.53 -5.27
CA ALA A 755 16.06 -25.13 -5.70
C ALA A 755 16.75 -24.97 -7.07
N ALA A 756 17.85 -25.69 -7.32
CA ALA A 756 18.57 -25.63 -8.59
C ALA A 756 17.76 -26.21 -9.77
N SER A 757 16.96 -27.24 -9.51
CA SER A 757 16.11 -27.87 -10.53
C SER A 757 14.82 -27.09 -10.82
N ASN A 758 14.15 -26.56 -9.80
CA ASN A 758 12.86 -25.87 -9.96
C ASN A 758 13.01 -24.35 -10.21
N ARG A 759 13.52 -23.96 -11.38
CA ARG A 759 13.73 -22.54 -11.74
C ARG A 759 12.50 -21.90 -12.40
N THR A 760 11.30 -22.30 -11.98
CA THR A 760 10.05 -21.76 -12.51
C THR A 760 9.82 -20.33 -12.02
N ALA A 761 9.39 -19.47 -12.94
CA ALA A 761 9.25 -18.05 -12.71
C ALA A 761 7.93 -17.54 -13.30
N PRO A 762 7.13 -16.76 -12.56
CA PRO A 762 5.93 -16.17 -13.12
C PRO A 762 6.30 -15.13 -14.20
N ARG A 763 5.75 -15.28 -15.40
CA ARG A 763 5.82 -14.32 -16.51
C ARG A 763 4.41 -13.84 -16.89
N MET A 764 4.30 -13.04 -17.94
CA MET A 764 3.00 -12.62 -18.46
C MET A 764 2.25 -13.89 -18.93
N PHE A 765 1.09 -14.13 -18.32
CA PHE A 765 0.18 -15.26 -18.58
C PHE A 765 0.66 -16.66 -18.18
N VAL A 766 1.95 -16.95 -18.33
CA VAL A 766 2.54 -18.28 -18.15
C VAL A 766 3.63 -18.30 -17.10
N GLU A 767 3.98 -19.49 -16.62
CA GLU A 767 5.26 -19.72 -15.97
C GLU A 767 6.32 -19.97 -17.04
N SER A 768 7.54 -19.50 -16.79
CA SER A 768 8.71 -19.73 -17.65
C SER A 768 9.83 -20.34 -16.83
N ILE A 769 10.72 -21.08 -17.48
CA ILE A 769 11.89 -21.66 -16.83
C ILE A 769 13.02 -20.65 -17.00
N GLU A 770 13.46 -20.07 -15.89
CA GLU A 770 14.62 -19.18 -15.87
C GLU A 770 15.91 -20.00 -15.98
N GLN A 771 16.87 -19.51 -16.75
CA GLN A 771 18.09 -20.25 -17.07
C GLN A 771 19.31 -19.78 -16.26
N GLU A 772 19.28 -18.57 -15.72
CA GLU A 772 20.46 -18.03 -15.02
C GLU A 772 20.37 -18.20 -13.51
N TRP A 773 19.20 -17.99 -12.91
CA TRP A 773 19.06 -17.78 -11.46
C TRP A 773 18.47 -19.00 -10.74
N VAL A 774 19.07 -19.40 -9.62
CA VAL A 774 18.48 -20.38 -8.68
C VAL A 774 17.22 -19.80 -8.04
N TYR A 775 17.19 -18.49 -7.80
CA TYR A 775 16.03 -17.78 -7.25
C TYR A 775 15.45 -16.86 -8.33
N PRO A 776 14.61 -17.34 -9.23
CA PRO A 776 14.13 -16.53 -10.34
C PRO A 776 13.15 -15.44 -9.89
N GLY A 777 13.27 -14.28 -10.50
CA GLY A 777 12.36 -13.14 -10.32
C GLY A 777 11.20 -13.17 -11.30
N ALA A 778 10.24 -12.27 -11.13
CA ALA A 778 9.10 -12.12 -12.05
C ALA A 778 9.44 -11.38 -13.36
N ARG A 779 10.67 -10.90 -13.51
CA ARG A 779 11.18 -10.25 -14.73
C ARG A 779 12.21 -11.19 -15.36
N ALA A 780 12.20 -11.31 -16.68
CA ALA A 780 13.20 -12.08 -17.43
C ALA A 780 14.62 -11.57 -17.11
N GLY A 781 15.56 -12.50 -16.91
CA GLY A 781 16.96 -12.20 -16.61
C GLY A 781 17.19 -11.51 -15.26
N HIS A 782 16.22 -11.53 -14.35
CA HIS A 782 16.37 -10.98 -13.00
C HIS A 782 16.08 -12.03 -11.94
N HIS A 783 16.87 -12.00 -10.88
CA HIS A 783 16.59 -12.78 -9.68
C HIS A 783 15.40 -12.24 -8.86
N MET A 784 14.94 -13.04 -7.91
CA MET A 784 13.92 -12.69 -6.93
C MET A 784 14.31 -11.45 -6.14
N ALA A 785 13.35 -10.60 -5.80
CA ALA A 785 13.63 -9.47 -4.92
C ALA A 785 14.02 -9.97 -3.51
N PRO A 786 15.08 -9.42 -2.88
CA PRO A 786 15.50 -9.86 -1.54
C PRO A 786 14.40 -9.74 -0.48
N ASP A 787 13.54 -8.73 -0.57
CA ASP A 787 12.42 -8.53 0.35
C ASP A 787 11.34 -9.61 0.20
N THR A 788 11.19 -10.18 -1.00
CA THR A 788 10.31 -11.32 -1.24
C THR A 788 10.87 -12.55 -0.53
N LEU A 789 12.18 -12.82 -0.63
CA LEU A 789 12.81 -13.92 0.10
C LEU A 789 12.72 -13.72 1.61
N ASN A 790 13.02 -12.52 2.11
CA ASN A 790 12.85 -12.18 3.53
C ASN A 790 11.40 -12.39 4.01
N SER A 791 10.41 -12.14 3.15
CA SER A 791 9.00 -12.38 3.49
C SER A 791 8.68 -13.88 3.56
N ARG A 792 9.26 -14.69 2.67
CA ARG A 792 9.15 -16.17 2.73
C ARG A 792 9.79 -16.74 3.99
N LEU A 793 11.01 -16.32 4.31
CA LEU A 793 11.72 -16.74 5.53
C LEU A 793 10.93 -16.37 6.80
N ARG A 794 10.35 -15.17 6.87
CA ARG A 794 9.50 -14.77 8.01
C ARG A 794 8.19 -15.55 8.10
N ALA A 795 7.67 -16.05 6.98
CA ALA A 795 6.45 -16.85 6.96
C ALA A 795 6.68 -18.24 7.59
N VAL A 796 7.90 -18.77 7.51
CA VAL A 796 8.34 -20.01 8.15
C VAL A 796 9.00 -19.77 9.53
N GLY A 797 8.77 -18.60 10.14
CA GLY A 797 9.23 -18.31 11.50
C GLY A 797 10.66 -17.78 11.62
N ILE A 798 11.44 -17.70 10.54
CA ILE A 798 12.84 -17.22 10.60
C ILE A 798 12.89 -15.68 10.63
N PRO A 799 13.46 -15.05 11.68
CA PRO A 799 13.73 -13.62 11.70
C PRO A 799 15.04 -13.28 10.98
N PRO A 800 15.05 -12.76 9.73
CA PRO A 800 16.24 -12.78 8.89
C PRO A 800 17.44 -11.99 9.43
N ARG A 801 17.18 -10.88 10.13
CA ARG A 801 18.23 -10.08 10.76
C ARG A 801 18.90 -10.85 11.90
N LEU A 802 18.10 -11.40 12.82
CA LEU A 802 18.61 -12.11 13.99
C LEU A 802 19.29 -13.42 13.56
N ALA A 803 18.68 -14.19 12.67
CA ALA A 803 19.27 -15.42 12.13
C ALA A 803 20.67 -15.17 11.54
N ARG A 804 20.80 -14.15 10.67
CA ARG A 804 22.10 -13.76 10.10
C ARG A 804 23.08 -13.28 11.16
N THR A 805 22.67 -12.40 12.07
CA THR A 805 23.55 -11.89 13.13
C THR A 805 24.09 -13.04 13.98
N SER A 806 23.23 -13.99 14.37
CA SER A 806 23.59 -15.15 15.21
C SER A 806 24.61 -16.05 14.51
N ALA A 807 24.36 -16.39 13.24
CA ALA A 807 25.29 -17.20 12.45
C ALA A 807 26.66 -16.50 12.27
N LEU A 808 26.67 -15.19 12.01
CA LEU A 808 27.93 -14.44 11.87
C LEU A 808 28.69 -14.29 13.19
N ILE A 809 27.99 -14.21 14.33
CA ILE A 809 28.64 -14.23 15.64
C ILE A 809 29.34 -15.57 15.85
N ALA A 810 28.64 -16.69 15.67
CA ALA A 810 29.23 -18.02 15.83
C ALA A 810 30.42 -18.22 14.87
N LEU A 811 30.25 -17.92 13.57
CA LEU A 811 31.32 -18.11 12.59
C LEU A 811 32.53 -17.21 12.82
N ALA A 812 32.35 -15.97 13.28
CA ALA A 812 33.48 -15.08 13.53
C ALA A 812 34.21 -15.38 14.85
N GLN A 813 33.63 -16.20 15.73
CA GLN A 813 34.32 -16.80 16.88
C GLN A 813 35.21 -17.98 16.47
N GLU A 814 34.78 -18.76 15.47
CA GLU A 814 35.47 -19.98 15.04
C GLU A 814 36.44 -19.78 13.87
N LEU A 815 36.20 -18.77 13.01
CA LEU A 815 36.92 -18.60 11.75
C LEU A 815 37.65 -17.25 11.67
N PRO A 816 38.90 -17.23 11.17
CA PRO A 816 39.56 -15.98 10.82
C PRO A 816 38.77 -15.17 9.77
N PRO A 817 38.80 -13.82 9.80
CA PRO A 817 38.05 -12.98 8.87
C PRO A 817 38.26 -13.30 7.38
N VAL A 818 39.48 -13.68 6.99
CA VAL A 818 39.82 -14.06 5.61
C VAL A 818 39.10 -15.35 5.19
N VAL A 819 39.04 -16.35 6.06
CA VAL A 819 38.34 -17.62 5.79
C VAL A 819 36.84 -17.38 5.70
N LEU A 820 36.27 -16.62 6.65
CA LEU A 820 34.86 -16.24 6.63
C LEU A 820 34.49 -15.49 5.33
N SER A 821 35.34 -14.57 4.88
CA SER A 821 35.16 -13.83 3.63
C SER A 821 35.19 -14.75 2.41
N ARG A 822 36.20 -15.63 2.30
CA ARG A 822 36.39 -16.55 1.17
C ARG A 822 35.25 -17.56 1.03
N LEU A 823 34.73 -18.09 2.14
CA LEU A 823 33.66 -19.10 2.15
C LEU A 823 32.27 -18.48 1.95
N THR A 824 31.95 -17.38 2.64
CA THR A 824 30.57 -16.84 2.65
C THR A 824 30.33 -15.74 1.62
N GLY A 825 31.40 -15.22 0.99
CA GLY A 825 31.34 -14.06 0.11
C GLY A 825 31.06 -12.74 0.83
N LEU A 826 31.31 -12.70 2.15
CA LEU A 826 31.29 -11.46 2.93
C LEU A 826 32.50 -10.59 2.55
N ASP A 827 32.31 -9.27 2.41
CA ASP A 827 33.42 -8.33 2.19
C ASP A 827 34.42 -8.45 3.35
N ILE A 828 35.73 -8.44 3.04
CA ILE A 828 36.77 -8.63 4.04
C ILE A 828 36.70 -7.59 5.16
N SER A 829 36.37 -6.34 4.85
CA SER A 829 36.21 -5.27 5.84
C SER A 829 35.01 -5.55 6.75
N SER A 830 33.94 -6.12 6.20
CA SER A 830 32.78 -6.55 6.99
C SER A 830 33.13 -7.73 7.90
N ALA A 831 33.90 -8.71 7.42
CA ALA A 831 34.36 -9.84 8.23
C ALA A 831 35.24 -9.36 9.40
N ILE A 832 36.17 -8.44 9.14
CA ILE A 832 37.00 -7.80 10.18
C ILE A 832 36.12 -7.06 11.18
N ALA A 833 35.13 -6.29 10.72
CA ALA A 833 34.23 -5.55 11.61
C ALA A 833 33.42 -6.48 12.54
N TRP A 834 32.96 -7.64 12.06
CA TRP A 834 32.30 -8.65 12.90
C TRP A 834 33.25 -9.24 13.94
N SER A 835 34.46 -9.64 13.53
CA SER A 835 35.47 -10.18 14.44
C SER A 835 35.88 -9.16 15.51
N ASN A 836 36.08 -7.89 15.14
CA ASN A 836 36.38 -6.80 16.07
C ASN A 836 35.23 -6.52 17.04
N ALA A 837 33.97 -6.52 16.55
CA ALA A 837 32.81 -6.28 17.41
C ALA A 837 32.63 -7.38 18.46
N ILE A 838 32.94 -8.62 18.11
CA ILE A 838 32.92 -9.75 19.05
C ILE A 838 34.11 -9.67 20.01
N GLY A 839 35.32 -9.36 19.51
CA GLY A 839 36.50 -9.15 20.35
C GLY A 839 36.31 -8.02 21.38
N ALA A 840 35.71 -6.90 20.98
CA ALA A 840 35.38 -5.79 21.87
C ALA A 840 34.31 -6.17 22.92
N ASN A 841 33.30 -6.95 22.53
CA ASN A 841 32.29 -7.47 23.47
C ASN A 841 32.87 -8.52 24.42
N ASN A 842 33.78 -9.38 23.96
CA ASN A 842 34.48 -10.35 24.81
C ASN A 842 35.38 -9.65 25.82
N ASN A 843 36.07 -8.57 25.42
CA ASN A 843 36.83 -7.73 26.34
C ASN A 843 35.91 -7.02 27.34
N ALA A 844 34.78 -6.45 26.90
CA ALA A 844 33.82 -5.82 27.82
C ALA A 844 33.19 -6.83 28.80
N TYR A 845 32.91 -8.05 28.35
CA TYR A 845 32.45 -9.15 29.19
C TYR A 845 33.54 -9.62 30.17
N ALA A 846 34.78 -9.78 29.70
CA ALA A 846 35.92 -10.14 30.53
C ALA A 846 36.18 -9.07 31.60
N THR A 847 36.15 -7.78 31.25
CA THR A 847 36.24 -6.67 32.20
C THR A 847 35.10 -6.70 33.23
N ALA A 848 33.86 -6.92 32.80
CA ALA A 848 32.70 -7.02 33.71
C ALA A 848 32.75 -8.27 34.63
N VAL A 849 33.36 -9.37 34.17
CA VAL A 849 33.59 -10.57 34.99
C VAL A 849 34.73 -10.35 35.97
N ILE A 850 35.82 -9.70 35.55
CA ILE A 850 36.94 -9.32 36.44
C ILE A 850 36.45 -8.38 37.54
N GLU A 851 35.61 -7.38 37.21
CA GLU A 851 34.97 -6.48 38.18
C GLU A 851 34.01 -7.21 39.14
N ARG A 852 33.32 -8.26 38.68
CA ARG A 852 32.41 -9.07 39.52
C ARG A 852 33.12 -10.02 40.47
N VAL A 853 34.25 -10.56 40.06
CA VAL A 853 34.97 -11.60 40.81
C VAL A 853 36.05 -10.99 41.72
N GLY A 854 36.32 -9.68 41.61
CA GLY A 854 37.22 -8.96 42.51
C GLY A 854 38.68 -9.45 42.44
N MET A 855 39.09 -10.05 41.31
CA MET A 855 40.48 -10.46 41.12
C MET A 855 41.31 -9.25 40.65
N PRO A 856 42.41 -8.90 41.33
CA PRO A 856 43.30 -7.85 40.86
C PRO A 856 43.92 -8.27 39.52
N LEU A 857 43.95 -7.33 38.56
CA LEU A 857 44.63 -7.50 37.29
C LEU A 857 46.12 -7.80 37.55
N PRO A 858 46.71 -8.84 36.94
CA PRO A 858 48.16 -8.97 36.93
C PRO A 858 48.73 -7.80 36.13
N THR A 859 49.56 -7.01 36.80
CA THR A 859 50.43 -6.02 36.17
C THR A 859 51.33 -6.71 35.15
N LEU A 860 51.14 -6.36 33.87
CA LEU A 860 52.17 -6.44 32.84
C LEU A 860 52.26 -5.08 32.14
#